data_AF-A0A4C1T3K3-F1
#
_entry.id   AF-A0A4C1T3K3-F1
#
_cell.length_a   1.000
_cell.length_b   1.000
_cell.length_c   1.000
_cell.angle_alpha   90.00
_cell.angle_beta   90.00
_cell.angle_gamma   90.00
#
_symmetry.space_group_name_H-M   'P 1'
#
loop_
_entity.id
_entity.type
_entity.pdbx_description
1 polymer ?
#
loop_
_entity_poly.entity_id
_entity_poly.type
_entity_poly.pdbx_seq_one_letter_code
_entity_poly.pdbx_strand_id
1 'polypeptide(L)'
;MRLAKRGDDIVLVQEPWTNHGTILGLAARATNYCTLQTQVEPPPGTMVAKAANAARMKGIPYIIGADANAHHQLWGSLDTNRRGEDIIDFVLINNLVILNKGNWRVSDDFSFSDHRYLEFSISGADRTFFYRNRRRTDWETHCEILSDVLAQPPTINNVGEIEESVRFLSNAFRHATERACRVSFRRENCRPPWWTAEIAELRQKCRRLFNEAKRTGNWTLYKASTNKFKNLTRNAKRRSWRDFCGNVRDISETSRLRKILAKQPTVPSFIRKADGSWSTSCRESLEQLIDTHFPGNRSVTMGETSLLSYDRGTDCMPITEDMLRWAITSFYPYKSPGPDGIIPADLQHNMDVIIPWLLEIYGACLLWSYIPVEWTRSNVTFIPKGGRSSHMEAKDYRPISLTSFLLKTLERIMDLHLRSTIDDSYLSPSQHAYTKGRSVETALHSLVGHIEKANHYGNFTMVAFMDIEGAFNNVDPMAVVGALEQLGVDQSTVQLISRMLMRRTITSRIGATSVTREVCRGTPQRGVLSPLLWNVVVNRLLMNLDFLLIKTVAYADDVAIAVSGGHPESMARQLEYALRIVSDWGQHCGLRVNPAKTELVLFGRKYKVPPFAPPKLDGVLLALANRAKFLGVIFDSRLTWKENIRARAAKAISAIYVCKRAIGRTWGLRPNGVLWLYEMVVKPILFYGVTVWWQALDPVSNRLLFERVARTVAILTTGAMRTTPTKALFAILNWLPVDLTARQLAARTALRLCATGMWNPRPWGHASILENAGVRDVIPDLIDYCTPKPFLTRRFITSIWDEAPMDPASIRIYTDGSRVGERVGGGVYIENFNVMMCFRLTDGCSVLQAEISAIRRAAKWLMFYRILGPIY
;
A
#
# COMPACT_ATOMS: atom_id res chain seq x y z
N MET A 1 19.65 -31.97 14.50
CA MET A 1 19.17 -31.97 13.08
C MET A 1 19.77 -33.20 12.37
N ARG A 2 19.20 -33.69 11.26
CA ARG A 2 19.67 -34.92 10.57
C ARG A 2 20.00 -34.65 9.10
N LEU A 3 21.24 -34.89 8.67
CA LEU A 3 21.73 -34.66 7.29
C LEU A 3 22.44 -35.92 6.78
N ALA A 4 22.09 -36.45 5.60
CA ALA A 4 22.63 -37.72 5.10
C ALA A 4 24.04 -37.51 4.52
N LYS A 5 25.07 -38.22 5.00
CA LYS A 5 26.50 -37.97 4.76
C LYS A 5 27.37 -39.27 4.84
N ARG A 6 28.57 -39.29 4.25
CA ARG A 6 29.68 -40.27 4.45
C ARG A 6 30.64 -39.82 5.57
N GLY A 7 31.59 -40.69 5.95
CA GLY A 7 32.48 -40.52 7.11
C GLY A 7 33.51 -39.39 7.00
N ASP A 8 33.72 -38.86 5.80
CA ASP A 8 34.73 -37.82 5.48
C ASP A 8 34.07 -36.45 5.21
N ASP A 9 32.83 -36.27 5.63
CA ASP A 9 31.98 -35.15 5.19
C ASP A 9 31.96 -33.96 6.15
N ILE A 10 31.93 -32.74 5.61
CA ILE A 10 32.07 -31.49 6.37
C ILE A 10 30.73 -30.77 6.52
N VAL A 11 30.24 -30.58 7.75
CA VAL A 11 29.04 -29.78 8.02
C VAL A 11 29.43 -28.35 8.36
N LEU A 12 29.02 -27.40 7.52
CA LEU A 12 29.30 -25.97 7.67
C LEU A 12 28.01 -25.23 8.03
N VAL A 13 28.10 -24.30 8.99
CA VAL A 13 26.99 -23.44 9.41
C VAL A 13 27.48 -22.00 9.52
N GLN A 14 26.68 -21.04 9.09
CA GLN A 14 26.99 -19.64 9.34
C GLN A 14 26.84 -19.33 10.84
N GLU A 15 27.81 -18.64 11.46
CA GLU A 15 27.69 -18.13 12.84
C GLU A 15 26.32 -17.45 13.07
N PRO A 16 25.47 -17.95 13.99
CA PRO A 16 24.42 -17.14 14.56
C PRO A 16 24.98 -16.50 15.82
N TRP A 17 25.13 -15.17 15.82
CA TRP A 17 25.18 -14.33 17.02
C TRP A 17 25.82 -15.00 18.25
N THR A 18 27.14 -14.99 18.31
CA THR A 18 27.84 -15.23 19.57
C THR A 18 27.69 -13.98 20.44
N ASN A 19 27.18 -14.16 21.66
CA ASN A 19 27.54 -13.28 22.77
C ASN A 19 28.27 -14.18 23.76
N HIS A 20 29.59 -14.08 23.82
CA HIS A 20 30.45 -14.88 24.71
C HIS A 20 30.25 -16.41 24.61
N GLY A 21 30.42 -16.98 23.41
CA GLY A 21 30.63 -18.42 23.25
C GLY A 21 29.42 -19.35 23.38
N THR A 22 28.19 -18.84 23.51
CA THR A 22 26.98 -19.69 23.61
C THR A 22 26.04 -19.47 22.42
N ILE A 23 25.69 -20.55 21.69
CA ILE A 23 24.87 -20.50 20.46
C ILE A 23 23.37 -20.41 20.81
N LEU A 24 22.74 -19.25 20.55
CA LEU A 24 21.31 -19.02 20.78
C LEU A 24 20.45 -19.36 19.55
N GLY A 25 20.32 -20.66 19.27
CA GLY A 25 19.21 -21.25 18.52
C GLY A 25 19.30 -21.23 16.99
N LEU A 26 18.99 -22.39 16.38
CA LEU A 26 18.93 -22.55 14.93
C LEU A 26 17.64 -23.33 14.56
N ALA A 27 16.65 -22.62 14.02
CA ALA A 27 15.47 -23.23 13.41
C ALA A 27 15.77 -23.50 11.92
N ALA A 28 16.20 -24.70 11.58
CA ALA A 28 16.46 -25.06 10.19
C ALA A 28 15.43 -26.06 9.65
N ARG A 29 14.67 -25.59 8.66
CA ARG A 29 13.96 -26.42 7.67
C ARG A 29 14.67 -26.24 6.34
N ALA A 30 15.70 -27.03 6.07
CA ALA A 30 16.39 -27.04 4.78
C ALA A 30 16.32 -28.44 4.16
N THR A 31 15.56 -28.55 3.07
CA THR A 31 15.65 -29.64 2.09
C THR A 31 16.31 -29.04 0.86
N ASN A 32 17.61 -29.30 0.66
CA ASN A 32 18.26 -29.36 -0.65
C ASN A 32 19.57 -30.12 -0.49
N TYR A 33 19.64 -31.28 -1.12
CA TYR A 33 20.82 -32.15 -1.20
C TYR A 33 21.51 -31.83 -2.54
N CYS A 34 22.78 -31.46 -2.53
CA CYS A 34 23.56 -31.24 -3.74
C CYS A 34 24.70 -32.25 -3.76
N THR A 35 24.55 -33.31 -4.53
CA THR A 35 25.63 -34.29 -4.80
C THR A 35 26.53 -33.72 -5.88
N LEU A 36 27.77 -33.38 -5.55
CA LEU A 36 28.81 -33.09 -6.53
C LEU A 36 29.43 -34.41 -6.99
N GLN A 37 28.76 -35.06 -7.93
CA GLN A 37 29.30 -36.23 -8.61
C GLN A 37 29.92 -35.83 -9.95
N THR A 38 31.05 -35.13 -9.93
CA THR A 38 31.97 -35.13 -11.09
C THR A 38 33.38 -34.83 -10.61
N GLN A 39 34.27 -35.80 -10.81
CA GLN A 39 35.72 -35.60 -10.72
C GLN A 39 36.12 -34.56 -11.79
N VAL A 40 36.95 -33.59 -11.39
CA VAL A 40 37.78 -32.66 -12.20
C VAL A 40 37.51 -31.15 -12.02
N GLU A 41 36.36 -30.69 -11.52
CA GLU A 41 36.20 -29.24 -11.23
C GLU A 41 36.33 -28.90 -9.73
N PRO A 42 36.95 -27.76 -9.37
CA PRO A 42 36.91 -27.23 -8.00
C PRO A 42 35.44 -27.05 -7.56
N PRO A 43 35.14 -27.05 -6.24
CA PRO A 43 33.78 -26.97 -5.75
C PRO A 43 33.05 -25.80 -6.42
N PRO A 44 31.74 -25.91 -6.74
CA PRO A 44 30.99 -24.93 -7.51
C PRO A 44 30.78 -23.68 -6.65
N GLY A 45 31.84 -22.89 -6.49
CA GLY A 45 31.89 -21.75 -5.59
C GLY A 45 30.80 -20.75 -5.95
N THR A 46 30.50 -20.58 -7.24
CA THR A 46 29.45 -19.68 -7.70
C THR A 46 28.03 -20.20 -7.46
N MET A 47 27.74 -21.49 -7.59
CA MET A 47 26.38 -22.02 -7.32
C MET A 47 26.11 -22.20 -5.84
N VAL A 48 27.09 -22.65 -5.06
CA VAL A 48 26.96 -22.77 -3.60
C VAL A 48 26.97 -21.40 -2.95
N ALA A 49 27.78 -20.44 -3.42
CA ALA A 49 27.65 -19.05 -2.99
C ALA A 49 26.30 -18.46 -3.40
N LYS A 50 25.79 -18.71 -4.62
CA LYS A 50 24.43 -18.26 -5.02
C LYS A 50 23.34 -18.88 -4.15
N ALA A 51 23.46 -20.15 -3.77
CA ALA A 51 22.49 -20.85 -2.92
C ALA A 51 22.57 -20.41 -1.45
N ALA A 52 23.79 -20.27 -0.91
CA ALA A 52 24.07 -19.69 0.40
C ALA A 52 23.54 -18.26 0.44
N ASN A 53 23.85 -17.43 -0.56
CA ASN A 53 23.33 -16.09 -0.73
C ASN A 53 21.81 -16.08 -0.88
N ALA A 54 21.19 -17.04 -1.58
CA ALA A 54 19.73 -17.14 -1.68
C ALA A 54 19.06 -17.53 -0.34
N ALA A 55 19.71 -18.33 0.50
CA ALA A 55 19.24 -18.68 1.83
C ALA A 55 19.43 -17.53 2.83
N ARG A 56 20.59 -16.86 2.74
CA ARG A 56 20.92 -15.61 3.43
C ARG A 56 19.91 -14.50 3.07
N MET A 57 19.63 -14.31 1.77
CA MET A 57 18.63 -13.37 1.22
C MET A 57 17.18 -13.68 1.65
N LYS A 58 16.92 -14.87 2.20
CA LYS A 58 15.60 -15.25 2.73
C LYS A 58 15.55 -15.25 4.26
N GLY A 59 16.63 -14.88 4.94
CA GLY A 59 16.74 -14.94 6.41
C GLY A 59 16.56 -16.35 6.95
N ILE A 60 16.89 -17.37 6.16
CA ILE A 60 16.75 -18.78 6.54
C ILE A 60 18.10 -19.22 7.11
N PRO A 61 18.16 -19.67 8.38
CA PRO A 61 19.34 -20.35 8.89
C PRO A 61 19.63 -21.54 7.97
N TYR A 62 20.80 -21.56 7.36
CA TYR A 62 21.16 -22.63 6.44
C TYR A 62 22.37 -23.40 6.96
N ILE A 63 22.29 -24.71 6.78
CA ILE A 63 23.37 -25.64 7.06
C ILE A 63 23.79 -26.19 5.71
N ILE A 64 25.07 -26.03 5.37
CA ILE A 64 25.64 -26.65 4.18
C ILE A 64 26.24 -27.98 4.63
N GLY A 65 25.55 -29.05 4.24
CA GLY A 65 26.15 -30.37 4.29
C GLY A 65 26.78 -30.69 2.94
N ALA A 66 28.10 -30.77 2.86
CA ALA A 66 28.80 -31.27 1.67
C ALA A 66 29.46 -32.63 1.96
N ASP A 67 29.38 -33.53 0.98
CA ASP A 67 30.27 -34.69 0.79
C ASP A 67 31.29 -34.23 -0.26
N ALA A 68 32.44 -33.75 0.20
CA ALA A 68 33.43 -33.07 -0.63
C ALA A 68 34.69 -33.91 -0.89
N ASN A 69 34.80 -35.09 -0.25
CA ASN A 69 36.04 -35.88 -0.17
C ASN A 69 37.26 -34.99 0.14
N ALA A 70 37.07 -34.02 1.05
CA ALA A 70 38.04 -33.01 1.40
C ALA A 70 38.55 -33.33 2.79
N HIS A 71 39.80 -33.76 2.85
CA HIS A 71 40.43 -34.20 4.08
C HIS A 71 41.10 -32.98 4.69
N HIS A 72 40.79 -32.68 5.95
CA HIS A 72 41.53 -31.68 6.71
C HIS A 72 41.41 -31.97 8.19
N GLN A 73 42.51 -31.78 8.92
CA GLN A 73 42.60 -32.03 10.35
C GLN A 73 41.57 -31.21 11.17
N LEU A 74 41.19 -30.02 10.68
CA LEU A 74 40.20 -29.14 11.32
C LEU A 74 38.79 -29.73 11.47
N TRP A 75 38.40 -30.71 10.67
CA TRP A 75 37.12 -31.42 10.80
C TRP A 75 37.28 -32.92 11.06
N GLY A 76 38.46 -33.33 11.55
CA GLY A 76 38.71 -34.66 12.11
C GLY A 76 39.27 -35.71 11.14
N SER A 77 39.72 -35.31 9.94
CA SER A 77 40.46 -36.21 9.04
C SER A 77 41.89 -36.45 9.55
N LEU A 78 42.45 -37.63 9.27
CA LEU A 78 43.82 -37.99 9.67
C LEU A 78 44.89 -37.20 8.89
N ASP A 79 44.54 -36.75 7.69
CA ASP A 79 45.39 -36.02 6.76
C ASP A 79 44.69 -34.76 6.22
N THR A 80 45.48 -33.86 5.62
CA THR A 80 44.98 -32.70 4.89
C THR A 80 45.29 -32.86 3.40
N ASN A 81 44.26 -32.79 2.56
CA ASN A 81 44.41 -32.82 1.10
C ASN A 81 44.09 -31.45 0.49
N ARG A 82 44.50 -31.21 -0.76
CA ARG A 82 44.36 -29.91 -1.46
C ARG A 82 42.91 -29.40 -1.52
N ARG A 83 41.93 -30.30 -1.60
CA ARG A 83 40.50 -29.94 -1.53
C ARG A 83 40.08 -29.46 -0.14
N GLY A 84 40.72 -29.98 0.90
CA GLY A 84 40.56 -29.52 2.28
C GLY A 84 41.08 -28.09 2.47
N GLU A 85 42.23 -27.77 1.88
CA GLU A 85 42.76 -26.39 1.87
C GLU A 85 41.84 -25.43 1.13
N ASP A 86 41.40 -25.77 -0.09
CA ASP A 86 40.47 -24.94 -0.89
C ASP A 86 39.13 -24.68 -0.16
N ILE A 87 38.64 -25.67 0.61
CA ILE A 87 37.41 -25.53 1.39
C ILE A 87 37.62 -24.69 2.64
N ILE A 88 38.81 -24.70 3.24
CA ILE A 88 39.15 -23.79 4.34
C ILE A 88 39.19 -22.36 3.87
N ASP A 89 39.80 -22.10 2.73
CA ASP A 89 39.78 -20.77 2.13
C ASP A 89 38.35 -20.32 1.84
N PHE A 90 37.50 -21.21 1.31
CA PHE A 90 36.07 -20.93 1.15
C PHE A 90 35.34 -20.65 2.47
N VAL A 91 35.64 -21.41 3.54
CA VAL A 91 35.04 -21.25 4.87
C VAL A 91 35.44 -19.91 5.50
N LEU A 92 36.72 -19.53 5.39
CA LEU A 92 37.27 -18.27 5.89
C LEU A 92 36.71 -17.07 5.11
N ILE A 93 36.69 -17.13 3.78
CA ILE A 93 36.16 -16.06 2.90
C ILE A 93 34.67 -15.81 3.14
N ASN A 94 33.90 -16.85 3.49
CA ASN A 94 32.44 -16.74 3.67
C ASN A 94 32.00 -16.65 5.15
N ASN A 95 32.95 -16.61 6.08
CA ASN A 95 32.75 -16.55 7.52
C ASN A 95 31.81 -17.66 8.04
N LEU A 96 32.15 -18.91 7.74
CA LEU A 96 31.41 -20.11 8.11
C LEU A 96 32.07 -20.83 9.30
N VAL A 97 31.27 -21.51 10.12
CA VAL A 97 31.69 -22.35 11.25
C VAL A 97 31.59 -23.81 10.86
N ILE A 98 32.60 -24.58 11.21
CA ILE A 98 32.60 -26.04 11.08
C ILE A 98 31.88 -26.66 12.28
N LEU A 99 30.79 -27.38 12.06
CA LEU A 99 30.01 -28.05 13.11
C LEU A 99 30.44 -29.50 13.39
N ASN A 100 31.50 -29.98 12.75
CA ASN A 100 32.07 -31.30 13.02
C ASN A 100 32.88 -31.38 14.34
N LYS A 101 32.86 -30.32 15.16
CA LYS A 101 33.46 -30.30 16.52
C LYS A 101 32.35 -30.32 17.59
N GLY A 102 32.31 -31.36 18.42
CA GLY A 102 31.33 -31.53 19.52
C GLY A 102 30.62 -32.90 19.51
N ASN A 103 29.53 -33.04 20.29
CA ASN A 103 28.68 -34.25 20.35
C ASN A 103 27.88 -34.45 19.05
N TRP A 104 28.55 -34.94 18.01
CA TRP A 104 27.94 -35.47 16.80
C TRP A 104 28.08 -36.98 16.75
N ARG A 105 27.12 -37.66 16.15
CA ARG A 105 27.16 -39.10 15.88
C ARG A 105 26.61 -39.39 14.49
N VAL A 106 27.11 -40.44 13.86
CA VAL A 106 26.43 -41.02 12.70
C VAL A 106 25.21 -41.75 13.23
N SER A 107 24.04 -41.21 12.93
CA SER A 107 22.77 -41.84 13.27
C SER A 107 22.60 -43.12 12.46
N ASP A 108 22.18 -44.18 13.13
CA ASP A 108 21.70 -45.40 12.49
C ASP A 108 20.33 -45.21 11.80
N ASP A 109 19.82 -43.98 11.79
CA ASP A 109 18.60 -43.60 11.09
C ASP A 109 18.79 -43.58 9.59
N PHE A 110 17.80 -44.16 8.93
CA PHE A 110 17.88 -44.49 7.52
C PHE A 110 17.56 -43.30 6.61
N SER A 111 18.45 -43.01 5.66
CA SER A 111 18.48 -41.75 4.89
C SER A 111 17.75 -41.73 3.55
N PHE A 112 17.31 -42.89 3.07
CA PHE A 112 16.82 -43.09 1.69
C PHE A 112 17.90 -42.98 0.59
N SER A 113 19.18 -42.93 0.95
CA SER A 113 20.35 -43.03 0.05
C SER A 113 21.45 -43.92 0.68
N ASP A 114 22.53 -44.17 -0.06
CA ASP A 114 23.77 -44.78 0.41
C ASP A 114 24.52 -43.99 1.50
N HIS A 115 24.15 -42.73 1.76
CA HIS A 115 24.69 -41.89 2.82
C HIS A 115 23.99 -42.14 4.18
N ARG A 116 24.61 -41.94 5.34
CA ARG A 116 23.97 -42.08 6.68
C ARG A 116 23.70 -40.74 7.33
N TYR A 117 22.67 -40.60 8.15
CA TYR A 117 22.43 -39.29 8.77
C TYR A 117 23.52 -38.96 9.80
N LEU A 118 24.21 -37.83 9.65
CA LEU A 118 24.92 -37.19 10.76
C LEU A 118 23.88 -36.50 11.67
N GLU A 119 23.93 -36.84 12.95
CA GLU A 119 23.10 -36.27 14.01
C GLU A 119 23.99 -35.49 14.98
N PHE A 120 23.72 -34.19 15.08
CA PHE A 120 24.39 -33.29 16.01
C PHE A 120 23.33 -32.59 16.87
N SER A 121 23.68 -32.40 18.14
CA SER A 121 22.84 -31.69 19.10
C SER A 121 23.15 -30.19 19.05
N ILE A 122 22.11 -29.38 18.87
CA ILE A 122 22.18 -27.91 18.97
C ILE A 122 21.16 -27.53 20.04
N SER A 123 21.63 -27.09 21.20
CA SER A 123 20.77 -26.62 22.28
C SER A 123 20.24 -25.23 21.93
N GLY A 124 19.02 -25.17 21.40
CA GLY A 124 18.23 -23.95 21.34
C GLY A 124 16.95 -24.18 22.13
N ALA A 125 16.65 -23.31 23.09
CA ALA A 125 15.39 -23.36 23.82
C ALA A 125 14.22 -23.30 22.82
N ASP A 126 13.19 -24.13 23.04
CA ASP A 126 11.91 -24.00 22.35
C ASP A 126 11.46 -22.53 22.46
N ARG A 127 11.37 -21.83 21.32
CA ARG A 127 10.91 -20.43 21.33
C ARG A 127 9.40 -20.42 21.55
N THR A 128 8.98 -20.45 22.81
CA THR A 128 7.70 -19.87 23.19
C THR A 128 7.75 -18.38 22.87
N PHE A 129 7.06 -17.98 21.80
CA PHE A 129 6.84 -16.57 21.51
C PHE A 129 5.73 -16.06 22.43
N PHE A 130 6.12 -15.25 23.40
CA PHE A 130 5.19 -14.46 24.20
C PHE A 130 4.79 -13.21 23.41
N TYR A 131 3.49 -12.93 23.34
CA TYR A 131 2.96 -11.72 22.71
C TYR A 131 1.68 -11.28 23.41
N ARG A 132 1.40 -9.98 23.37
CA ARG A 132 0.13 -9.42 23.87
C ARG A 132 -0.84 -9.22 22.71
N ASN A 133 -2.00 -9.88 22.76
CA ASN A 133 -3.04 -9.68 21.75
C ASN A 133 -3.93 -8.51 22.16
N ARG A 134 -3.66 -7.31 21.61
CA ARG A 134 -4.41 -6.07 21.89
C ARG A 134 -5.93 -6.15 21.69
N ARG A 135 -6.42 -7.15 20.93
CA ARG A 135 -7.86 -7.36 20.71
C ARG A 135 -8.55 -8.08 21.88
N ARG A 136 -7.78 -8.58 22.84
CA ARG A 136 -8.26 -9.27 24.05
C ARG A 136 -7.91 -8.49 25.32
N THR A 137 -7.61 -7.19 25.19
CA THR A 137 -7.40 -6.30 26.33
C THR A 137 -8.73 -6.16 27.09
N ASP A 138 -8.66 -6.23 28.41
CA ASP A 138 -9.76 -5.85 29.29
C ASP A 138 -9.81 -4.32 29.36
N TRP A 139 -10.72 -3.71 28.62
CA TRP A 139 -10.78 -2.24 28.51
C TRP A 139 -11.34 -1.57 29.76
N GLU A 140 -12.12 -2.28 30.56
CA GLU A 140 -12.68 -1.76 31.80
C GLU A 140 -11.57 -1.62 32.86
N THR A 141 -10.82 -2.70 33.10
CA THR A 141 -9.63 -2.66 33.97
C THR A 141 -8.58 -1.67 33.45
N HIS A 142 -8.41 -1.56 32.13
CA HIS A 142 -7.48 -0.61 31.54
C HIS A 142 -7.88 0.85 31.82
N CYS A 143 -9.18 1.15 31.79
CA CYS A 143 -9.72 2.47 32.07
C CYS A 143 -9.63 2.82 33.55
N GLU A 144 -9.98 1.89 34.44
CA GLU A 144 -9.83 2.05 35.89
C GLU A 144 -8.38 2.42 36.28
N ILE A 145 -7.40 1.64 35.81
CA ILE A 145 -5.98 1.91 36.09
C ILE A 145 -5.55 3.28 35.56
N LEU A 146 -6.02 3.66 34.37
CA LEU A 146 -5.68 4.98 33.82
C LEU A 146 -6.35 6.11 34.60
N SER A 147 -7.61 5.95 35.01
CA SER A 147 -8.32 6.94 35.81
C SER A 147 -7.64 7.16 37.17
N ASP A 148 -7.14 6.09 37.79
CA ASP A 148 -6.41 6.16 39.07
C ASP A 148 -5.05 6.87 38.91
N VAL A 149 -4.32 6.56 37.83
CA VAL A 149 -2.97 7.13 37.59
C VAL A 149 -3.05 8.56 37.05
N LEU A 150 -4.07 8.88 36.25
CA LEU A 150 -4.26 10.17 35.57
C LEU A 150 -5.33 11.03 36.25
N ALA A 151 -5.36 11.06 37.59
CA ALA A 151 -6.43 11.67 38.37
C ALA A 151 -6.66 13.18 38.12
N GLN A 152 -5.60 13.96 37.84
CA GLN A 152 -5.71 15.40 37.54
C GLN A 152 -4.84 15.77 36.33
N PRO A 153 -5.33 16.64 35.42
CA PRO A 153 -4.53 17.11 34.30
C PRO A 153 -3.33 17.96 34.79
N PRO A 154 -2.22 17.98 34.02
CA PRO A 154 -1.03 18.73 34.40
C PRO A 154 -1.22 20.23 34.13
N THR A 155 -0.68 21.07 35.01
CA THR A 155 -0.49 22.50 34.73
C THR A 155 0.84 22.69 34.02
N ILE A 156 0.85 23.25 32.82
CA ILE A 156 2.05 23.35 31.98
C ILE A 156 2.41 24.82 31.71
N ASN A 157 3.51 25.27 32.29
CA ASN A 157 4.03 26.64 32.23
C ASN A 157 5.36 26.75 31.47
N ASN A 158 6.03 25.63 31.20
CA ASN A 158 7.30 25.60 30.47
C ASN A 158 7.47 24.33 29.64
N VAL A 159 8.49 24.34 28.78
CA VAL A 159 8.80 23.23 27.86
C VAL A 159 9.23 21.95 28.59
N GLY A 160 9.85 22.05 29.78
CA GLY A 160 10.23 20.89 30.59
C GLY A 160 9.01 20.12 31.10
N GLU A 161 7.98 20.83 31.55
CA GLU A 161 6.71 20.25 32.01
C GLU A 161 5.94 19.56 30.87
N ILE A 162 6.08 20.03 29.62
CA ILE A 162 5.56 19.32 28.43
C ILE A 162 6.22 17.93 28.30
N GLU A 163 7.55 17.88 28.38
CA GLU A 163 8.32 16.62 28.28
C GLU A 163 7.96 15.62 29.38
N GLU A 164 7.83 16.11 30.61
CA GLU A 164 7.45 15.28 31.75
C GLU A 164 6.02 14.76 31.63
N SER A 165 5.08 15.61 31.24
CA SER A 165 3.66 15.25 31.06
C SER A 165 3.49 14.18 29.98
N VAL A 166 4.18 14.32 28.85
CA VAL A 166 4.12 13.34 27.75
C VAL A 166 4.74 12.01 28.17
N ARG A 167 5.90 12.03 28.83
CA ARG A 167 6.55 10.82 29.34
C ARG A 167 5.68 10.11 30.38
N PHE A 168 5.05 10.86 31.27
CA PHE A 168 4.14 10.33 32.28
C PHE A 168 2.92 9.66 31.63
N LEU A 169 2.27 10.35 30.67
CA LEU A 169 1.15 9.80 29.92
C LEU A 169 1.52 8.51 29.17
N SER A 170 2.65 8.51 28.45
CA SER A 170 3.19 7.32 27.77
C SER A 170 3.41 6.14 28.74
N ASN A 171 3.95 6.43 29.92
CA ASN A 171 4.18 5.42 30.96
C ASN A 171 2.88 4.88 31.57
N ALA A 172 1.89 5.74 31.80
CA ALA A 172 0.57 5.34 32.30
C ALA A 172 -0.12 4.36 31.34
N PHE A 173 -0.11 4.65 30.03
CA PHE A 173 -0.64 3.73 29.01
C PHE A 173 0.10 2.38 28.98
N ARG A 174 1.43 2.41 29.09
CA ARG A 174 2.23 1.18 29.15
C ARG A 174 1.89 0.36 30.39
N HIS A 175 1.75 1.01 31.55
CA HIS A 175 1.39 0.34 32.80
C HIS A 175 -0.01 -0.29 32.72
N ALA A 176 -1.01 0.47 32.29
CA ALA A 176 -2.38 -0.03 32.11
C ALA A 176 -2.44 -1.20 31.12
N THR A 177 -1.73 -1.07 30.00
CA THR A 177 -1.55 -2.15 29.00
C THR A 177 -0.99 -3.42 29.62
N GLU A 178 0.08 -3.31 30.41
CA GLU A 178 0.82 -4.47 30.92
C GLU A 178 -0.02 -5.28 31.89
N ARG A 179 -0.90 -4.61 32.64
CA ARG A 179 -1.82 -5.20 33.61
C ARG A 179 -3.10 -5.72 32.96
N ALA A 180 -3.73 -4.94 32.07
CA ALA A 180 -5.01 -5.28 31.47
C ALA A 180 -4.92 -6.25 30.28
N CYS A 181 -3.79 -6.28 29.56
CA CYS A 181 -3.61 -7.18 28.40
C CYS A 181 -2.72 -8.38 28.76
N ARG A 182 -3.38 -9.53 29.00
CA ARG A 182 -2.70 -10.80 29.33
C ARG A 182 -1.71 -11.23 28.24
N VAL A 183 -0.55 -11.73 28.66
CA VAL A 183 0.46 -12.31 27.77
C VAL A 183 -0.07 -13.65 27.24
N SER A 184 -0.14 -13.76 25.92
CA SER A 184 -0.46 -15.00 25.22
C SER A 184 0.82 -15.69 24.75
N PHE A 185 0.82 -17.02 24.71
CA PHE A 185 1.91 -17.80 24.13
C PHE A 185 1.40 -18.59 22.93
N ARG A 186 2.26 -18.76 21.93
CA ARG A 186 1.99 -19.68 20.81
C ARG A 186 3.01 -20.81 20.86
N ARG A 187 2.55 -22.04 21.11
CA ARG A 187 3.36 -23.24 20.84
C ARG A 187 3.36 -23.48 19.33
N GLU A 188 4.54 -23.60 18.73
CA GLU A 188 4.62 -24.12 17.37
C GLU A 188 4.19 -25.59 17.42
N ASN A 189 3.10 -25.94 16.72
CA ASN A 189 2.82 -27.36 16.48
C ASN A 189 3.93 -27.88 15.55
N CYS A 190 4.89 -28.60 16.12
CA CYS A 190 6.06 -29.14 15.41
C CYS A 190 5.69 -30.19 14.33
N ARG A 191 4.43 -30.65 14.30
CA ARG A 191 3.95 -31.63 13.32
C ARG A 191 3.01 -30.96 12.32
N PRO A 192 3.27 -31.09 11.01
CA PRO A 192 2.40 -30.52 10.01
C PRO A 192 1.05 -31.27 9.99
N PRO A 193 -0.06 -30.60 9.65
CA PRO A 193 -1.41 -31.16 9.75
C PRO A 193 -1.67 -32.37 8.84
N TRP A 194 -0.80 -32.65 7.87
CA TRP A 194 -0.90 -33.80 6.97
C TRP A 194 -0.12 -35.04 7.46
N TRP A 195 0.56 -34.97 8.61
CA TRP A 195 1.37 -36.08 9.14
C TRP A 195 0.52 -37.04 9.97
N THR A 196 0.29 -38.26 9.47
CA THR A 196 -0.53 -39.29 10.12
C THR A 196 0.30 -40.44 10.69
N ALA A 197 -0.31 -41.28 11.54
CA ALA A 197 0.31 -42.50 12.07
C ALA A 197 0.74 -43.46 10.94
N GLU A 198 -0.12 -43.65 9.94
CA GLU A 198 0.16 -44.50 8.77
C GLU A 198 1.41 -44.04 7.99
N ILE A 199 1.62 -42.72 7.83
CA ILE A 199 2.83 -42.17 7.20
C ILE A 199 4.06 -42.46 8.07
N ALA A 200 3.92 -42.38 9.40
CA ALA A 200 4.99 -42.71 10.33
C ALA A 200 5.36 -44.20 10.29
N GLU A 201 4.37 -45.09 10.23
CA GLU A 201 4.57 -46.55 10.12
C GLU A 201 5.20 -46.93 8.78
N LEU A 202 4.73 -46.37 7.66
CA LEU A 202 5.34 -46.61 6.35
C LEU A 202 6.79 -46.10 6.30
N ARG A 203 7.09 -44.99 6.97
CA ARG A 203 8.48 -44.53 7.13
C ARG A 203 9.34 -45.56 7.86
N GLN A 204 8.82 -46.16 8.94
CA GLN A 204 9.51 -47.24 9.68
C GLN A 204 9.65 -48.52 8.84
N LYS A 205 8.62 -48.89 8.06
CA LYS A 205 8.67 -50.04 7.14
C LYS A 205 9.69 -49.86 6.03
N CYS A 206 9.74 -48.68 5.40
CA CYS A 206 10.77 -48.36 4.42
C CYS A 206 12.18 -48.48 5.02
N ARG A 207 12.36 -48.09 6.29
CA ARG A 207 13.62 -48.24 7.02
C ARG A 207 14.01 -49.70 7.24
N ARG A 208 13.07 -50.55 7.66
CA ARG A 208 13.32 -52.00 7.82
C ARG A 208 13.71 -52.65 6.49
N LEU A 209 12.92 -52.42 5.44
CA LEU A 209 13.15 -52.99 4.10
C LEU A 209 14.43 -52.48 3.46
N PHE A 210 14.87 -51.26 3.76
CA PHE A 210 16.19 -50.80 3.31
C PHE A 210 17.33 -51.56 3.99
N ASN A 211 17.27 -51.72 5.31
CA ASN A 211 18.30 -52.44 6.05
C ASN A 211 18.40 -53.91 5.59
N GLU A 212 17.26 -54.52 5.26
CA GLU A 212 17.16 -55.86 4.67
C GLU A 212 17.72 -55.90 3.24
N ALA A 213 17.34 -54.95 2.37
CA ALA A 213 17.87 -54.84 1.02
C ALA A 213 19.40 -54.63 1.00
N LYS A 214 19.93 -53.88 1.97
CA LYS A 214 21.38 -53.67 2.15
C LYS A 214 22.11 -54.96 2.53
N ARG A 215 21.46 -55.87 3.24
CA ARG A 215 22.01 -57.19 3.63
C ARG A 215 21.88 -58.25 2.53
N THR A 216 20.77 -58.22 1.78
CA THR A 216 20.39 -59.28 0.84
C THR A 216 20.63 -58.92 -0.63
N GLY A 217 20.91 -57.65 -0.94
CA GLY A 217 21.05 -57.14 -2.31
C GLY A 217 19.72 -56.93 -3.07
N ASN A 218 18.58 -57.33 -2.49
CA ASN A 218 17.28 -57.24 -3.16
C ASN A 218 16.55 -55.90 -2.88
N TRP A 219 16.60 -54.99 -3.85
CA TRP A 219 16.05 -53.62 -3.73
C TRP A 219 14.57 -53.47 -4.11
N THR A 220 13.93 -54.52 -4.62
CA THR A 220 12.58 -54.46 -5.21
C THR A 220 11.51 -54.04 -4.19
N LEU A 221 11.48 -54.71 -3.04
CA LEU A 221 10.54 -54.44 -1.93
C LEU A 221 10.75 -53.05 -1.33
N TYR A 222 12.00 -52.60 -1.23
CA TYR A 222 12.34 -51.26 -0.77
C TYR A 222 11.82 -50.16 -1.73
N LYS A 223 12.07 -50.31 -3.04
CA LYS A 223 11.58 -49.37 -4.06
C LYS A 223 10.05 -49.29 -4.05
N ALA A 224 9.37 -50.43 -3.94
CA ALA A 224 7.92 -50.49 -3.83
C ALA A 224 7.38 -49.75 -2.60
N SER A 225 7.96 -49.99 -1.41
CA SER A 225 7.56 -49.32 -0.16
C SER A 225 7.83 -47.81 -0.21
N THR A 226 8.95 -47.40 -0.81
CA THR A 226 9.31 -45.97 -0.95
C THR A 226 8.36 -45.24 -1.89
N ASN A 227 7.95 -45.86 -3.00
CA ASN A 227 6.93 -45.31 -3.88
C ASN A 227 5.58 -45.17 -3.17
N LYS A 228 5.18 -46.18 -2.37
CA LYS A 228 3.97 -46.13 -1.55
C LYS A 228 4.02 -44.96 -0.54
N PHE A 229 5.16 -44.78 0.14
CA PHE A 229 5.37 -43.66 1.07
C PHE A 229 5.30 -42.28 0.39
N LYS A 230 5.97 -42.11 -0.76
CA LYS A 230 5.94 -40.86 -1.56
C LYS A 230 4.52 -40.54 -2.01
N ASN A 231 3.79 -41.53 -2.52
CA ASN A 231 2.41 -41.38 -2.98
C ASN A 231 1.47 -41.02 -1.82
N LEU A 232 1.55 -41.72 -0.68
CA LEU A 232 0.72 -41.42 0.49
C LEU A 232 1.00 -40.02 1.03
N THR A 233 2.28 -39.63 1.14
CA THR A 233 2.67 -38.29 1.58
C THR A 233 2.13 -37.21 0.65
N ARG A 234 2.21 -37.41 -0.67
CA ARG A 234 1.66 -36.47 -1.66
C ARG A 234 0.14 -36.36 -1.52
N ASN A 235 -0.54 -37.49 -1.34
CA ASN A 235 -1.99 -37.54 -1.18
C ASN A 235 -2.45 -36.90 0.14
N ALA A 236 -1.75 -37.13 1.26
CA ALA A 236 -2.06 -36.53 2.55
C ALA A 236 -1.86 -35.00 2.54
N LYS A 237 -0.73 -34.53 1.98
CA LYS A 237 -0.51 -33.08 1.77
C LYS A 237 -1.63 -32.45 0.94
N ARG A 238 -2.02 -33.12 -0.15
CA ARG A 238 -3.10 -32.65 -1.01
C ARG A 238 -4.44 -32.65 -0.26
N ARG A 239 -4.81 -33.73 0.42
CA ARG A 239 -6.06 -33.85 1.19
C ARG A 239 -6.15 -32.76 2.27
N SER A 240 -5.12 -32.63 3.10
CA SER A 240 -5.04 -31.58 4.13
C SER A 240 -5.21 -30.18 3.55
N TRP A 241 -4.61 -29.88 2.39
CA TRP A 241 -4.83 -28.60 1.71
C TRP A 241 -6.26 -28.42 1.18
N ARG A 242 -6.85 -29.48 0.61
CA ARG A 242 -8.24 -29.46 0.13
C ARG A 242 -9.22 -29.22 1.27
N ASP A 243 -9.03 -29.91 2.39
CA ASP A 243 -9.87 -29.79 3.59
C ASP A 243 -9.76 -28.39 4.19
N PHE A 244 -8.53 -27.86 4.28
CA PHE A 244 -8.30 -26.48 4.70
C PHE A 244 -9.04 -25.47 3.81
N CYS A 245 -8.95 -25.61 2.48
CA CYS A 245 -9.66 -24.72 1.56
C CYS A 245 -11.19 -24.89 1.63
N GLY A 246 -11.69 -26.12 1.83
CA GLY A 246 -13.12 -26.41 1.97
C GLY A 246 -13.74 -25.87 3.26
N ASN A 247 -12.92 -25.68 4.29
CA ASN A 247 -13.34 -25.11 5.57
C ASN A 247 -13.35 -23.58 5.61
N VAL A 248 -12.85 -22.90 4.56
CA VAL A 248 -12.96 -21.44 4.43
C VAL A 248 -14.41 -21.08 4.13
N ARG A 249 -15.09 -20.47 5.10
CA ARG A 249 -16.50 -20.07 4.98
C ARG A 249 -16.65 -18.58 4.77
N ASP A 250 -15.80 -17.79 5.41
CA ASP A 250 -16.00 -16.34 5.46
C ASP A 250 -15.23 -15.59 4.37
N ILE A 251 -15.77 -14.44 4.00
CA ILE A 251 -15.12 -13.47 3.12
C ILE A 251 -13.77 -13.01 3.71
N SER A 252 -13.73 -12.80 5.03
CA SER A 252 -12.51 -12.34 5.72
C SER A 252 -11.39 -13.40 5.64
N GLU A 253 -11.73 -14.68 5.76
CA GLU A 253 -10.83 -15.81 5.61
C GLU A 253 -10.36 -15.97 4.17
N THR A 254 -11.28 -15.83 3.20
CA THR A 254 -10.96 -15.87 1.76
C THR A 254 -9.95 -14.78 1.39
N SER A 255 -10.13 -13.56 1.93
CA SER A 255 -9.18 -12.45 1.77
C SER A 255 -7.80 -12.75 2.38
N ARG A 256 -7.75 -13.38 3.56
CA ARG A 256 -6.50 -13.82 4.19
C ARG A 256 -5.81 -14.90 3.37
N LEU A 257 -6.54 -15.90 2.91
CA LEU A 257 -6.02 -16.98 2.07
C LEU A 257 -5.39 -16.44 0.79
N ARG A 258 -6.09 -15.54 0.09
CA ARG A 258 -5.54 -14.84 -1.08
C ARG A 258 -4.21 -14.14 -0.74
N LYS A 259 -4.15 -13.39 0.36
CA LYS A 259 -2.94 -12.69 0.78
C LYS A 259 -1.80 -13.66 1.06
N ILE A 260 -2.08 -14.81 1.67
CA ILE A 260 -1.08 -15.85 1.92
C ILE A 260 -0.56 -16.42 0.60
N LEU A 261 -1.46 -16.75 -0.33
CA LEU A 261 -1.10 -17.30 -1.65
C LEU A 261 -0.33 -16.30 -2.53
N ALA A 262 -0.61 -15.01 -2.37
CA ALA A 262 0.04 -13.94 -3.12
C ALA A 262 1.35 -13.46 -2.48
N LYS A 263 1.56 -13.69 -1.18
CA LYS A 263 2.79 -13.29 -0.48
C LYS A 263 3.95 -14.16 -0.94
N GLN A 264 4.96 -13.52 -1.52
CA GLN A 264 6.33 -14.02 -1.45
C GLN A 264 6.94 -13.37 -0.19
N PRO A 265 7.31 -14.13 0.85
CA PRO A 265 8.03 -13.56 1.98
C PRO A 265 9.43 -13.16 1.49
N THR A 266 9.61 -11.87 1.18
CA THR A 266 10.91 -11.24 1.02
C THR A 266 11.19 -10.45 2.29
N VAL A 267 12.12 -10.95 3.10
CA VAL A 267 12.80 -10.11 4.08
C VAL A 267 13.83 -9.29 3.26
N PRO A 268 13.98 -7.97 3.48
CA PRO A 268 15.06 -7.22 2.86
C PRO A 268 16.36 -7.81 3.40
N SER A 269 17.02 -8.67 2.63
CA SER A 269 18.32 -9.21 3.00
C SER A 269 19.20 -9.13 1.76
N PHE A 270 20.31 -8.41 1.91
CA PHE A 270 21.31 -8.10 0.90
C PHE A 270 20.79 -7.19 -0.22
N ILE A 271 20.86 -5.89 0.06
CA ILE A 271 20.65 -4.80 -0.91
C ILE A 271 21.87 -4.74 -1.83
N ARG A 272 21.64 -4.62 -3.14
CA ARG A 272 22.66 -4.31 -4.14
C ARG A 272 23.03 -2.82 -4.03
N LYS A 273 24.32 -2.54 -3.89
CA LYS A 273 24.88 -1.19 -3.83
C LYS A 273 25.03 -0.58 -5.23
N ALA A 274 25.29 0.73 -5.27
CA ALA A 274 25.50 1.48 -6.51
C ALA A 274 26.74 1.02 -7.30
N ASP A 275 27.77 0.52 -6.61
CA ASP A 275 28.99 -0.06 -7.21
C ASP A 275 28.77 -1.47 -7.82
N GLY A 276 27.55 -2.00 -7.71
CA GLY A 276 27.19 -3.34 -8.19
C GLY A 276 27.47 -4.47 -7.20
N SER A 277 28.15 -4.20 -6.08
CA SER A 277 28.38 -5.16 -5.00
C SER A 277 27.12 -5.38 -4.15
N TRP A 278 27.15 -6.41 -3.30
CA TRP A 278 26.07 -6.70 -2.37
C TRP A 278 26.48 -6.30 -0.97
N SER A 279 25.52 -5.80 -0.18
CA SER A 279 25.73 -5.75 1.27
C SER A 279 26.04 -7.15 1.83
N THR A 280 26.71 -7.20 2.96
CA THR A 280 27.29 -8.38 3.61
C THR A 280 26.68 -8.67 4.97
N SER A 281 25.94 -7.70 5.55
CA SER A 281 25.25 -7.84 6.83
C SER A 281 23.85 -7.19 6.84
N CYS A 282 23.02 -7.55 7.83
CA CYS A 282 21.71 -6.92 8.05
C CYS A 282 21.85 -5.43 8.42
N ARG A 283 22.92 -5.05 9.13
CA ARG A 283 23.23 -3.66 9.47
C ARG A 283 23.52 -2.85 8.21
N GLU A 284 24.39 -3.36 7.36
CA GLU A 284 24.75 -2.69 6.10
C GLU A 284 23.56 -2.60 5.14
N SER A 285 22.72 -3.63 5.05
CA SER A 285 21.45 -3.56 4.32
C SER A 285 20.53 -2.45 4.86
N LEU A 286 20.44 -2.32 6.19
CA LEU A 286 19.66 -1.26 6.84
C LEU A 286 20.22 0.14 6.57
N GLU A 287 21.54 0.30 6.67
CA GLU A 287 22.22 1.56 6.39
C GLU A 287 21.99 1.97 4.93
N GLN A 288 22.19 1.07 3.97
CA GLN A 288 21.93 1.34 2.55
C GLN A 288 20.47 1.72 2.27
N LEU A 289 19.51 1.06 2.94
CA LEU A 289 18.10 1.43 2.85
C LEU A 289 17.83 2.83 3.43
N ILE A 290 18.42 3.14 4.58
CA ILE A 290 18.25 4.46 5.21
C ILE A 290 18.90 5.55 4.37
N ASP A 291 20.14 5.36 3.93
CA ASP A 291 20.90 6.33 3.15
C ASP A 291 20.26 6.64 1.80
N THR A 292 19.65 5.63 1.16
CA THR A 292 18.93 5.83 -0.11
C THR A 292 17.61 6.58 0.08
N HIS A 293 16.89 6.32 1.17
CA HIS A 293 15.53 6.85 1.35
C HIS A 293 15.45 8.12 2.19
N PHE A 294 16.49 8.43 2.97
CA PHE A 294 16.59 9.61 3.84
C PHE A 294 17.92 10.31 3.57
N PRO A 295 18.03 11.10 2.49
CA PRO A 295 19.27 11.77 2.15
C PRO A 295 19.60 12.86 3.17
N GLY A 296 20.89 13.00 3.48
CA GLY A 296 21.37 13.92 4.51
C GLY A 296 21.14 13.45 5.94
N ASN A 297 20.80 12.18 6.15
CA ASN A 297 20.71 11.60 7.49
C ASN A 297 22.08 11.59 8.19
N ARG A 298 22.07 11.67 9.52
CA ARG A 298 23.28 11.70 10.36
C ARG A 298 23.23 10.61 11.43
N SER A 299 24.39 10.10 11.81
CA SER A 299 24.51 9.30 13.04
C SER A 299 24.11 10.17 14.23
N VAL A 300 23.36 9.60 15.17
CA VAL A 300 22.99 10.31 16.40
C VAL A 300 24.27 10.56 17.20
N THR A 301 24.67 11.82 17.35
CA THR A 301 25.71 12.21 18.30
C THR A 301 25.01 12.39 19.64
N MET A 302 25.44 11.68 20.69
CA MET A 302 25.03 12.02 22.05
C MET A 302 25.69 13.34 22.44
N GLY A 303 25.02 14.44 22.13
CA GLY A 303 25.40 15.80 22.50
C GLY A 303 24.15 16.54 22.92
N GLU A 304 24.25 17.25 24.03
CA GLU A 304 23.17 17.92 24.75
C GLU A 304 22.19 18.65 23.82
N THR A 305 20.90 18.42 24.05
CA THR A 305 19.84 19.21 23.44
C THR A 305 19.95 20.59 24.06
N SER A 306 20.70 21.50 23.42
CA SER A 306 20.72 22.89 23.82
C SER A 306 19.28 23.40 23.83
N LEU A 307 18.82 23.80 25.02
CA LEU A 307 17.55 24.48 25.22
C LEU A 307 17.65 25.80 24.45
N LEU A 308 17.21 25.79 23.19
CA LEU A 308 16.93 27.01 22.46
C LEU A 308 15.95 27.82 23.32
N SER A 309 16.14 29.13 23.41
CA SER A 309 15.12 30.02 23.97
C SER A 309 13.84 29.83 23.17
N TYR A 310 12.75 29.45 23.85
CA TYR A 310 11.43 29.31 23.25
C TYR A 310 10.65 30.58 23.57
N ASP A 311 10.29 31.31 22.54
CA ASP A 311 9.42 32.47 22.69
C ASP A 311 7.97 32.00 22.78
N ARG A 312 7.23 32.57 23.73
CA ARG A 312 5.82 32.28 23.92
C ARG A 312 5.03 32.92 22.78
N GLY A 313 4.27 32.11 22.05
CA GLY A 313 3.36 32.59 21.01
C GLY A 313 2.24 33.44 21.59
N THR A 314 1.78 34.44 20.83
CA THR A 314 0.70 35.36 21.22
C THR A 314 -0.65 35.04 20.59
N ASP A 315 -0.66 34.29 19.48
CA ASP A 315 -1.86 33.87 18.76
C ASP A 315 -1.74 32.38 18.42
N CYS A 316 -2.68 31.56 18.90
CA CYS A 316 -2.67 30.11 18.74
C CYS A 316 -4.10 29.62 18.49
N MET A 317 -4.25 28.63 17.61
CA MET A 317 -5.57 28.04 17.37
C MET A 317 -6.14 27.42 18.66
N PRO A 318 -7.40 27.68 19.02
CA PRO A 318 -8.02 27.04 20.18
C PRO A 318 -8.28 25.57 19.88
N ILE A 319 -7.81 24.68 20.75
CA ILE A 319 -8.15 23.25 20.69
C ILE A 319 -9.37 23.02 21.58
N THR A 320 -10.43 22.47 21.00
CA THR A 320 -11.65 22.11 21.73
C THR A 320 -11.74 20.60 21.96
N GLU A 321 -12.50 20.22 22.98
CA GLU A 321 -12.80 18.81 23.28
C GLU A 321 -13.44 18.10 22.08
N ASP A 322 -14.37 18.76 21.37
CA ASP A 322 -15.06 18.19 20.20
C ASP A 322 -14.07 17.86 19.07
N MET A 323 -13.10 18.74 18.81
CA MET A 323 -12.04 18.49 17.81
C MET A 323 -11.18 17.29 18.20
N LEU A 324 -10.88 17.15 19.50
CA LEU A 324 -10.06 16.06 20.01
C LEU A 324 -10.79 14.71 19.93
N ARG A 325 -12.07 14.66 20.35
CA ARG A 325 -12.93 13.47 20.22
C ARG A 325 -13.04 13.04 18.76
N TRP A 326 -13.26 13.98 17.85
CA TRP A 326 -13.29 13.71 16.41
C TRP A 326 -11.95 13.15 15.90
N ALA A 327 -10.83 13.76 16.29
CA ALA A 327 -9.50 13.33 15.85
C ALA A 327 -9.20 11.90 16.29
N ILE A 328 -9.48 11.55 17.55
CA ILE A 328 -9.26 10.21 18.12
C ILE A 328 -10.15 9.15 17.43
N THR A 329 -11.43 9.47 17.20
CA THR A 329 -12.37 8.54 16.54
C THR A 329 -12.11 8.34 15.05
N SER A 330 -11.37 9.24 14.41
CA SER A 330 -11.03 9.13 12.98
C SER A 330 -10.11 7.94 12.64
N PHE A 331 -9.40 7.38 13.63
CA PHE A 331 -8.47 6.28 13.44
C PHE A 331 -9.13 4.91 13.57
N TYR A 332 -8.68 3.93 12.78
CA TYR A 332 -9.07 2.54 13.00
C TYR A 332 -8.41 1.99 14.29
N PRO A 333 -9.14 1.28 15.17
CA PRO A 333 -8.68 0.99 16.55
C PRO A 333 -7.34 0.25 16.67
N TYR A 334 -7.09 -0.73 15.78
CA TYR A 334 -5.95 -1.65 15.90
C TYR A 334 -4.88 -1.44 14.81
N LYS A 335 -4.48 -0.18 14.59
CA LYS A 335 -3.34 0.16 13.74
C LYS A 335 -2.02 -0.07 14.49
N SER A 336 -0.93 -0.28 13.74
CA SER A 336 0.40 -0.51 14.33
C SER A 336 0.89 0.74 15.08
N PRO A 337 1.40 0.59 16.32
CA PRO A 337 1.85 1.70 17.16
C PRO A 337 3.18 2.30 16.68
N GLY A 338 3.52 3.48 17.22
CA GLY A 338 4.84 4.08 17.13
C GLY A 338 5.84 3.46 18.13
N PRO A 339 6.96 4.15 18.41
CA PRO A 339 7.93 3.72 19.43
C PRO A 339 7.38 3.65 20.86
N ASP A 340 6.33 4.43 21.14
CA ASP A 340 5.62 4.50 22.43
C ASP A 340 4.74 3.28 22.73
N GLY A 341 4.38 2.49 21.70
CA GLY A 341 3.55 1.29 21.86
C GLY A 341 2.05 1.56 21.97
N ILE A 342 1.61 2.83 21.96
CA ILE A 342 0.21 3.25 22.08
C ILE A 342 -0.52 2.99 20.75
N ILE A 343 -1.70 2.37 20.80
CA ILE A 343 -2.59 2.15 19.65
C ILE A 343 -3.84 3.04 19.74
N PRO A 344 -4.56 3.28 18.63
CA PRO A 344 -5.77 4.12 18.66
C PRO A 344 -6.85 3.63 19.64
N ALA A 345 -7.00 2.31 19.79
CA ALA A 345 -7.94 1.73 20.75
C ALA A 345 -7.66 2.20 22.20
N ASP A 346 -6.40 2.46 22.55
CA ASP A 346 -6.02 2.95 23.88
C ASP A 346 -6.58 4.36 24.11
N LEU A 347 -6.62 5.19 23.06
CA LEU A 347 -7.21 6.51 23.16
C LEU A 347 -8.74 6.44 23.11
N GLN A 348 -9.28 5.56 22.27
CA GLN A 348 -10.72 5.47 22.01
C GLN A 348 -11.52 4.91 23.19
N HIS A 349 -10.96 3.96 23.93
CA HIS A 349 -11.64 3.38 25.10
C HIS A 349 -11.50 4.21 26.38
N ASN A 350 -10.57 5.18 26.42
CA ASN A 350 -10.26 5.95 27.62
C ASN A 350 -10.46 7.46 27.42
N MET A 351 -11.27 7.87 26.43
CA MET A 351 -11.39 9.27 25.99
C MET A 351 -11.64 10.25 27.14
N ASP A 352 -12.58 9.93 28.03
CA ASP A 352 -13.00 10.87 29.08
C ASP A 352 -11.89 11.15 30.10
N VAL A 353 -10.99 10.18 30.33
CA VAL A 353 -9.81 10.34 31.21
C VAL A 353 -8.72 11.15 30.52
N ILE A 354 -8.50 10.92 29.22
CA ILE A 354 -7.31 11.44 28.52
C ILE A 354 -7.53 12.80 27.87
N ILE A 355 -8.78 13.17 27.57
CA ILE A 355 -9.09 14.42 26.89
C ILE A 355 -8.62 15.64 27.69
N PRO A 356 -8.89 15.76 29.00
CA PRO A 356 -8.40 16.88 29.80
C PRO A 356 -6.87 17.00 29.76
N TRP A 357 -6.17 15.88 29.84
CA TRP A 357 -4.71 15.83 29.74
C TRP A 357 -4.19 16.30 28.39
N LEU A 358 -4.79 15.82 27.30
CA LEU A 358 -4.36 16.16 25.94
C LEU A 358 -4.68 17.62 25.58
N LEU A 359 -5.74 18.21 26.13
CA LEU A 359 -6.04 19.63 25.95
C LEU A 359 -4.91 20.52 26.50
N GLU A 360 -4.46 20.26 27.73
CA GLU A 360 -3.34 21.00 28.34
C GLU A 360 -2.03 20.77 27.57
N ILE A 361 -1.69 19.52 27.26
CA ILE A 361 -0.45 19.19 26.54
C ILE A 361 -0.45 19.82 25.14
N TYR A 362 -1.52 19.66 24.37
CA TYR A 362 -1.57 20.21 23.00
C TYR A 362 -1.68 21.74 22.99
N GLY A 363 -2.40 22.34 23.94
CA GLY A 363 -2.45 23.77 24.13
C GLY A 363 -1.06 24.35 24.42
N ALA A 364 -0.31 23.72 25.32
CA ALA A 364 1.06 24.09 25.62
C ALA A 364 2.00 23.88 24.41
N CYS A 365 1.87 22.77 23.67
CA CYS A 365 2.64 22.55 22.44
C CYS A 365 2.47 23.67 21.41
N LEU A 366 1.23 24.12 21.19
CA LEU A 366 0.94 25.24 20.28
C LEU A 366 1.50 26.56 20.82
N LEU A 367 1.23 26.86 22.09
CA LEU A 367 1.66 28.10 22.75
C LEU A 367 3.19 28.29 22.72
N TRP A 368 3.94 27.21 22.92
CA TRP A 368 5.41 27.24 22.93
C TRP A 368 6.04 26.85 21.59
N SER A 369 5.22 26.58 20.57
CA SER A 369 5.65 26.03 19.27
C SER A 369 6.64 24.86 19.43
N TYR A 370 6.34 23.98 20.39
CA TYR A 370 7.22 22.90 20.84
C TYR A 370 6.63 21.53 20.59
N ILE A 371 7.45 20.63 20.02
CA ILE A 371 7.12 19.21 19.85
C ILE A 371 7.96 18.38 20.84
N PRO A 372 7.32 17.56 21.69
CA PRO A 372 7.98 16.63 22.58
C PRO A 372 8.95 15.70 21.86
N VAL A 373 10.12 15.44 22.45
CA VAL A 373 11.17 14.58 21.91
C VAL A 373 10.65 13.16 21.67
N GLU A 374 9.76 12.63 22.51
CA GLU A 374 9.14 11.32 22.28
C GLU A 374 8.37 11.26 20.95
N TRP A 375 7.75 12.36 20.54
CA TRP A 375 6.95 12.45 19.31
C TRP A 375 7.83 12.63 18.06
N THR A 376 9.06 13.12 18.21
CA THR A 376 10.04 13.21 17.11
C THR A 376 10.59 11.84 16.66
N ARG A 377 10.38 10.78 17.46
CA ARG A 377 10.90 9.44 17.20
C ARG A 377 9.92 8.64 16.35
N SER A 378 10.43 7.90 15.38
CA SER A 378 9.61 6.99 14.56
C SER A 378 10.29 5.67 14.23
N ASN A 379 9.49 4.60 14.19
CA ASN A 379 9.96 3.30 13.71
C ASN A 379 9.75 3.21 12.20
N VAL A 380 10.81 2.99 11.43
CA VAL A 380 10.74 2.84 9.97
C VAL A 380 10.73 1.36 9.58
N THR A 381 9.75 0.97 8.78
CA THR A 381 9.67 -0.37 8.17
C THR A 381 9.70 -0.28 6.65
N PHE A 382 10.56 -1.04 6.00
CA PHE A 382 10.68 -1.08 4.55
C PHE A 382 9.73 -2.10 3.93
N ILE A 383 8.81 -1.66 3.08
CA ILE A 383 7.87 -2.54 2.36
C ILE A 383 8.25 -2.62 0.87
N PRO A 384 8.36 -3.82 0.28
CA PRO A 384 8.66 -3.98 -1.14
C PRO A 384 7.58 -3.34 -2.03
N LYS A 385 8.01 -2.60 -3.07
CA LYS A 385 7.11 -2.03 -4.09
C LYS A 385 6.42 -3.15 -4.86
N GLY A 386 5.10 -3.08 -4.99
CA GLY A 386 4.33 -4.11 -5.70
C GLY A 386 4.64 -4.17 -7.20
N GLY A 387 4.55 -5.38 -7.79
CA GLY A 387 4.62 -5.58 -9.24
C GLY A 387 6.00 -5.90 -9.83
N ARG A 388 7.05 -6.04 -9.00
CA ARG A 388 8.37 -6.54 -9.40
C ARG A 388 8.54 -8.00 -8.99
N SER A 389 9.23 -8.78 -9.82
CA SER A 389 9.56 -10.19 -9.58
C SER A 389 10.67 -10.38 -8.54
N SER A 390 11.50 -9.36 -8.32
CA SER A 390 12.57 -9.32 -7.33
C SER A 390 12.75 -7.89 -6.80
N HIS A 391 13.18 -7.79 -5.54
CA HIS A 391 13.47 -6.51 -4.86
C HIS A 391 14.92 -6.53 -4.39
N MET A 392 15.82 -6.12 -5.27
CA MET A 392 17.28 -6.24 -5.09
C MET A 392 17.93 -4.91 -4.72
N GLU A 393 17.34 -3.78 -5.11
CA GLU A 393 17.88 -2.45 -4.88
C GLU A 393 17.14 -1.73 -3.75
N ALA A 394 17.79 -0.78 -3.06
CA ALA A 394 17.12 0.00 -2.01
C ALA A 394 15.89 0.74 -2.54
N LYS A 395 15.93 1.25 -3.78
CA LYS A 395 14.82 1.93 -4.46
C LYS A 395 13.60 1.02 -4.72
N ASP A 396 13.75 -0.30 -4.57
CA ASP A 396 12.64 -1.27 -4.66
C ASP A 396 11.74 -1.29 -3.43
N TYR A 397 12.17 -0.67 -2.33
CA TYR A 397 11.42 -0.62 -1.08
C TYR A 397 10.81 0.77 -0.88
N ARG A 398 9.75 0.85 -0.05
CA ARG A 398 9.16 2.09 0.45
C ARG A 398 9.35 2.15 1.97
N PRO A 399 9.94 3.22 2.52
CA PRO A 399 10.00 3.41 3.95
C PRO A 399 8.61 3.77 4.48
N ILE A 400 8.19 3.16 5.58
CA ILE A 400 6.97 3.55 6.29
C ILE A 400 7.35 3.98 7.69
N SER A 401 7.09 5.24 8.02
CA SER A 401 7.31 5.79 9.35
C SER A 401 6.10 5.53 10.24
N LEU A 402 6.32 4.87 11.37
CA LEU A 402 5.34 4.67 12.42
C LEU A 402 5.64 5.66 13.55
N THR A 403 4.88 6.77 13.58
CA THR A 403 4.89 7.76 14.67
C THR A 403 3.82 7.46 15.73
N SER A 404 3.99 8.07 16.91
CA SER A 404 3.03 8.02 18.02
C SER A 404 1.61 8.41 17.58
N PHE A 405 0.60 7.75 18.16
CA PHE A 405 -0.79 8.17 17.95
C PHE A 405 -1.17 9.43 18.73
N LEU A 406 -0.39 9.82 19.75
CA LEU A 406 -0.52 11.12 20.39
C LEU A 406 -0.12 12.22 19.40
N LEU A 407 1.04 12.09 18.73
CA LEU A 407 1.43 13.04 17.67
C LEU A 407 0.42 13.06 16.52
N LYS A 408 -0.01 11.90 16.02
CA LYS A 408 -0.97 11.85 14.89
C LYS A 408 -2.31 12.50 15.21
N THR A 409 -2.72 12.50 16.48
CA THR A 409 -3.95 13.16 16.92
C THR A 409 -3.77 14.68 16.85
N LEU A 410 -2.64 15.21 17.31
CA LEU A 410 -2.29 16.62 17.11
C LEU A 410 -2.20 16.99 15.61
N GLU A 411 -1.48 16.20 14.82
CA GLU A 411 -1.40 16.39 13.36
C GLU A 411 -2.79 16.41 12.69
N ARG A 412 -3.73 15.61 13.19
CA ARG A 412 -5.11 15.55 12.67
C ARG A 412 -5.90 16.82 12.97
N ILE A 413 -5.72 17.37 14.16
CA ILE A 413 -6.33 18.65 14.57
C ILE A 413 -5.73 19.79 13.73
N MET A 414 -4.41 19.78 13.53
CA MET A 414 -3.74 20.74 12.65
C MET A 414 -4.17 20.62 11.19
N ASP A 415 -4.36 19.40 10.65
CA ASP A 415 -4.86 19.19 9.28
C ASP A 415 -6.27 19.77 9.13
N LEU A 416 -7.13 19.64 10.16
CA LEU A 416 -8.45 20.27 10.17
C LEU A 416 -8.33 21.80 10.15
N HIS A 417 -7.50 22.38 11.02
CA HIS A 417 -7.29 23.82 11.11
C HIS A 417 -6.72 24.40 9.81
N LEU A 418 -5.63 23.85 9.28
CA LEU A 418 -5.02 24.32 8.04
C LEU A 418 -5.99 24.28 6.85
N ARG A 419 -6.83 23.24 6.77
CA ARG A 419 -7.85 23.14 5.71
C ARG A 419 -9.02 24.11 5.90
N SER A 420 -9.25 24.62 7.11
CA SER A 420 -10.22 25.69 7.34
C SER A 420 -9.64 27.08 7.09
N THR A 421 -8.33 27.25 7.30
CA THR A 421 -7.64 28.53 7.12
C THR A 421 -7.25 28.78 5.67
N ILE A 422 -6.79 27.74 4.96
CA ILE A 422 -6.44 27.82 3.53
C ILE A 422 -7.73 27.72 2.72
N ASP A 423 -8.17 28.83 2.14
CA ASP A 423 -9.30 28.84 1.21
C ASP A 423 -8.97 27.97 -0.03
N ASP A 424 -9.93 27.13 -0.42
CA ASP A 424 -9.85 26.27 -1.61
C ASP A 424 -9.54 27.06 -2.89
N SER A 425 -9.84 28.37 -2.92
CA SER A 425 -9.49 29.27 -4.03
C SER A 425 -7.98 29.48 -4.22
N TYR A 426 -7.17 29.33 -3.16
CA TYR A 426 -5.72 29.44 -3.22
C TYR A 426 -5.06 28.16 -3.72
N LEU A 427 -5.76 27.03 -3.73
CA LEU A 427 -5.22 25.75 -4.22
C LEU A 427 -5.51 25.59 -5.71
N SER A 428 -4.46 25.29 -6.48
CA SER A 428 -4.57 25.10 -7.92
C SER A 428 -5.61 24.00 -8.24
N PRO A 429 -6.52 24.27 -9.20
CA PRO A 429 -7.47 23.29 -9.66
C PRO A 429 -6.81 22.17 -10.49
N SER A 430 -5.49 22.18 -10.66
CA SER A 430 -4.73 21.13 -11.33
C SER A 430 -4.25 20.02 -10.38
N GLN A 431 -4.31 20.20 -9.05
CA GLN A 431 -3.99 19.15 -8.06
C GLN A 431 -5.20 18.24 -7.79
N HIS A 432 -5.06 16.94 -7.99
CA HIS A 432 -6.12 15.96 -7.75
C HIS A 432 -5.88 15.04 -6.56
N ALA A 433 -4.63 14.83 -6.13
CA ALA A 433 -4.35 14.02 -4.96
C ALA A 433 -4.63 14.79 -3.67
N TYR A 434 -4.99 14.05 -2.62
CA TYR A 434 -5.19 14.56 -1.25
C TYR A 434 -6.16 15.75 -1.14
N THR A 435 -6.98 15.95 -2.17
CA THR A 435 -7.93 17.05 -2.29
C THR A 435 -9.33 16.48 -2.19
N LYS A 436 -10.17 17.12 -1.37
CA LYS A 436 -11.53 16.65 -1.10
C LYS A 436 -12.34 16.62 -2.41
N GLY A 437 -13.15 15.58 -2.58
CA GLY A 437 -13.94 15.37 -3.79
C GLY A 437 -13.15 14.86 -5.00
N ARG A 438 -11.82 15.01 -5.05
CA ARG A 438 -11.00 14.61 -6.20
C ARG A 438 -10.49 13.18 -6.11
N SER A 439 -10.22 12.58 -7.26
CA SER A 439 -9.76 11.20 -7.39
C SER A 439 -8.90 10.98 -8.63
N VAL A 440 -8.31 9.79 -8.75
CA VAL A 440 -7.61 9.39 -9.99
C VAL A 440 -8.53 9.53 -11.21
N GLU A 441 -9.83 9.24 -11.08
CA GLU A 441 -10.77 9.35 -12.20
C GLU A 441 -10.99 10.81 -12.62
N THR A 442 -10.98 11.76 -11.68
CA THR A 442 -11.03 13.20 -12.02
C THR A 442 -9.79 13.64 -12.80
N ALA A 443 -8.60 13.18 -12.40
CA ALA A 443 -7.35 13.50 -13.09
C ALA A 443 -7.31 12.90 -14.50
N LEU A 444 -7.71 11.63 -14.64
CA LEU A 444 -7.80 10.95 -15.93
C LEU A 444 -8.83 11.61 -16.85
N HIS A 445 -10.04 11.93 -16.36
CA HIS A 445 -11.08 12.63 -17.13
C HIS A 445 -10.57 13.99 -17.64
N SER A 446 -9.93 14.76 -16.75
CA SER A 446 -9.35 16.07 -17.03
C SER A 446 -8.31 16.03 -18.16
N LEU A 447 -7.38 15.08 -18.10
CA LEU A 447 -6.32 14.93 -19.12
C LEU A 447 -6.86 14.35 -20.43
N VAL A 448 -7.61 13.24 -20.38
CA VAL A 448 -8.13 12.59 -21.58
C VAL A 448 -9.12 13.49 -22.31
N GLY A 449 -9.97 14.22 -21.58
CA GLY A 449 -10.89 15.18 -22.18
C GLY A 449 -10.18 16.29 -22.93
N HIS A 450 -9.02 16.73 -22.45
CA HIS A 450 -8.20 17.73 -23.15
C HIS A 450 -7.61 17.15 -24.45
N ILE A 451 -7.02 15.94 -24.40
CA ILE A 451 -6.44 15.27 -25.58
C ILE A 451 -7.53 14.95 -26.63
N GLU A 452 -8.68 14.44 -26.20
CA GLU A 452 -9.79 14.13 -27.11
C GLU A 452 -10.38 15.40 -27.75
N LYS A 453 -10.48 16.51 -27.00
CA LYS A 453 -10.90 17.81 -27.54
C LYS A 453 -9.93 18.27 -28.64
N ALA A 454 -8.63 18.22 -28.40
CA ALA A 454 -7.63 18.60 -29.41
C ALA A 454 -7.71 17.71 -30.66
N ASN A 455 -7.82 16.39 -30.47
CA ASN A 455 -7.99 15.43 -31.56
C ASN A 455 -9.26 15.68 -32.39
N HIS A 456 -10.37 16.05 -31.74
CA HIS A 456 -11.63 16.38 -32.41
C HIS A 456 -11.47 17.58 -33.36
N TYR A 457 -10.72 18.61 -32.94
CA TYR A 457 -10.41 19.78 -33.77
C TYR A 457 -9.21 19.56 -34.72
N GLY A 458 -8.74 18.32 -34.88
CA GLY A 458 -7.61 18.01 -35.78
C GLY A 458 -6.25 18.54 -35.31
N ASN A 459 -6.11 18.89 -34.03
CA ASN A 459 -4.85 19.31 -33.42
C ASN A 459 -4.11 18.11 -32.82
N PHE A 460 -2.82 18.31 -32.55
CA PHE A 460 -2.01 17.40 -31.75
C PHE A 460 -2.04 17.85 -30.29
N THR A 461 -1.70 16.92 -29.39
CA THR A 461 -1.40 17.23 -27.99
C THR A 461 -0.09 16.58 -27.59
N MET A 462 0.89 17.37 -27.19
CA MET A 462 2.16 16.88 -26.63
C MET A 462 2.04 16.84 -25.11
N VAL A 463 2.34 15.71 -24.50
CA VAL A 463 2.25 15.52 -23.04
C VAL A 463 3.57 15.02 -22.49
N ALA A 464 4.11 15.71 -21.50
CA ALA A 464 5.21 15.22 -20.67
C ALA A 464 4.63 14.63 -19.38
N PHE A 465 4.87 13.33 -19.17
CA PHE A 465 4.52 12.62 -17.95
C PHE A 465 5.76 12.53 -17.06
N MET A 466 5.72 13.18 -15.90
CA MET A 466 6.85 13.34 -14.99
C MET A 466 6.57 12.66 -13.64
N ASP A 467 7.62 12.03 -13.09
CA ASP A 467 7.68 11.45 -11.75
C ASP A 467 8.72 12.25 -10.94
N ILE A 468 8.28 13.01 -9.93
CA ILE A 468 9.18 13.79 -9.07
C ILE A 468 9.94 12.83 -8.14
N GLU A 469 11.27 12.80 -8.22
CA GLU A 469 12.05 11.79 -7.52
C GLU A 469 12.00 11.96 -6.00
N GLY A 470 11.35 11.00 -5.33
CA GLY A 470 11.36 10.92 -3.87
C GLY A 470 10.70 12.12 -3.19
N ALA A 471 9.67 12.71 -3.83
CA ALA A 471 8.92 13.89 -3.37
C ALA A 471 8.82 14.04 -1.84
N PHE A 472 8.16 13.11 -1.16
CA PHE A 472 7.97 13.16 0.30
C PHE A 472 9.27 13.07 1.09
N ASN A 473 10.28 12.34 0.60
CA ASN A 473 11.54 12.14 1.34
C ASN A 473 12.53 13.29 1.13
N ASN A 474 12.41 14.00 0.01
CA ASN A 474 13.42 14.96 -0.44
C ASN A 474 13.00 16.42 -0.27
N VAL A 475 11.70 16.70 -0.15
CA VAL A 475 11.20 18.08 0.00
C VAL A 475 11.91 18.79 1.15
N ASP A 476 12.41 19.99 0.86
CA ASP A 476 13.06 20.83 1.87
C ASP A 476 12.01 21.33 2.88
N PRO A 477 12.19 21.11 4.20
CA PRO A 477 11.32 21.69 5.21
C PRO A 477 11.17 23.22 5.10
N MET A 478 12.21 23.94 4.66
CA MET A 478 12.11 25.39 4.47
C MET A 478 11.19 25.78 3.32
N ALA A 479 11.10 24.95 2.28
CA ALA A 479 10.12 25.15 1.21
C ALA A 479 8.68 24.97 1.70
N VAL A 480 8.47 24.06 2.67
CA VAL A 480 7.16 23.90 3.33
C VAL A 480 6.83 25.13 4.18
N VAL A 481 7.78 25.60 4.99
CA VAL A 481 7.63 26.79 5.84
C VAL A 481 7.26 28.02 5.01
N GLY A 482 8.07 28.35 4.00
CA GLY A 482 7.82 29.52 3.16
C GLY A 482 6.51 29.43 2.36
N ALA A 483 6.06 28.22 2.01
CA ALA A 483 4.77 28.02 1.35
C ALA A 483 3.58 28.20 2.31
N LEU A 484 3.71 27.83 3.59
CA LEU A 484 2.68 28.07 4.60
C LEU A 484 2.58 29.57 4.97
N GLU A 485 3.72 30.25 5.11
CA GLU A 485 3.78 31.69 5.37
C GLU A 485 3.11 32.49 4.24
N GLN A 486 3.34 32.11 2.98
CA GLN A 486 2.69 32.73 1.81
C GLN A 486 1.17 32.53 1.78
N LEU A 487 0.66 31.46 2.39
CA LEU A 487 -0.78 31.19 2.51
C LEU A 487 -1.41 31.86 3.74
N GLY A 488 -0.66 32.66 4.49
CA GLY A 488 -1.17 33.40 5.65
C GLY A 488 -1.45 32.53 6.87
N VAL A 489 -0.80 31.37 6.99
CA VAL A 489 -0.90 30.52 8.19
C VAL A 489 -0.20 31.22 9.37
N ASP A 490 -0.76 31.10 10.57
CA ASP A 490 -0.21 31.72 11.77
C ASP A 490 1.21 31.21 12.11
N GLN A 491 2.01 32.11 12.69
CA GLN A 491 3.43 31.84 12.91
C GLN A 491 3.68 30.68 13.89
N SER A 492 2.80 30.52 14.89
CA SER A 492 2.90 29.44 15.88
C SER A 492 2.74 28.07 15.21
N THR A 493 1.72 27.91 14.36
CA THR A 493 1.50 26.69 13.57
C THR A 493 2.65 26.42 12.60
N VAL A 494 3.15 27.45 11.91
CA VAL A 494 4.30 27.32 11.00
C VAL A 494 5.54 26.84 11.74
N GLN A 495 5.85 27.44 12.89
CA GLN A 495 6.99 27.05 13.72
C GLN A 495 6.85 25.62 14.24
N LEU A 496 5.66 25.23 14.72
CA LEU A 496 5.40 23.88 15.20
C LEU A 496 5.63 22.83 14.09
N ILE A 497 5.13 23.09 12.88
CA ILE A 497 5.35 22.23 11.69
C ILE A 497 6.83 22.16 11.35
N SER A 498 7.53 23.31 11.34
CA SER A 498 8.97 23.38 11.09
C SER A 498 9.74 22.48 12.06
N ARG A 499 9.46 22.57 13.37
CA ARG A 499 10.08 21.72 14.39
C ARG A 499 9.78 20.24 14.17
N MET A 500 8.53 19.89 13.84
CA MET A 500 8.12 18.53 13.55
C MET A 500 8.88 17.92 12.34
N LEU A 501 9.20 18.73 11.33
CA LEU A 501 9.91 18.26 10.12
C LEU A 501 11.43 18.18 10.30
N MET A 502 12.03 19.14 11.01
CA MET A 502 13.48 19.29 11.14
C MET A 502 14.11 18.43 12.25
N ARG A 503 13.36 18.11 13.30
CA ARG A 503 13.85 17.29 14.43
C ARG A 503 13.18 15.93 14.38
N ARG A 504 13.73 14.98 13.62
CA ARG A 504 13.22 13.60 13.59
C ARG A 504 14.34 12.60 13.77
N THR A 505 14.07 11.59 14.60
CA THR A 505 14.93 10.43 14.74
C THR A 505 14.18 9.21 14.23
N ILE A 506 14.79 8.49 13.29
CA ILE A 506 14.24 7.26 12.75
C ILE A 506 15.02 6.06 13.28
N THR A 507 14.30 4.99 13.62
CA THR A 507 14.88 3.70 13.97
C THR A 507 14.31 2.64 13.06
N SER A 508 15.17 1.90 12.36
CA SER A 508 14.78 0.74 11.55
C SER A 508 15.36 -0.54 12.14
N ARG A 509 14.62 -1.65 12.05
CA ARG A 509 15.01 -2.94 12.63
C ARG A 509 14.78 -4.09 11.64
N ILE A 510 15.79 -4.96 11.49
CA ILE A 510 15.70 -6.25 10.81
C ILE A 510 16.19 -7.32 11.78
N GLY A 511 15.29 -8.21 12.21
CA GLY A 511 15.60 -9.20 13.24
C GLY A 511 16.02 -8.55 14.55
N ALA A 512 17.21 -8.91 15.05
CA ALA A 512 17.81 -8.33 16.25
C ALA A 512 18.63 -7.05 15.98
N THR A 513 18.92 -6.74 14.71
CA THR A 513 19.74 -5.58 14.34
C THR A 513 18.86 -4.34 14.17
N SER A 514 19.24 -3.24 14.80
CA SER A 514 18.62 -1.92 14.58
C SER A 514 19.64 -0.84 14.25
N VAL A 515 19.22 0.12 13.43
CA VAL A 515 19.99 1.31 13.05
C VAL A 515 19.13 2.54 13.33
N THR A 516 19.71 3.54 13.99
CA THR A 516 19.07 4.81 14.33
C THR A 516 19.81 5.95 13.66
N ARG A 517 19.07 6.88 13.05
CA ARG A 517 19.60 8.06 12.35
C ARG A 517 18.74 9.30 12.61
N GLU A 518 19.37 10.46 12.60
CA GLU A 518 18.68 11.75 12.55
C GLU A 518 18.35 12.13 11.10
N VAL A 519 17.17 12.71 10.90
CA VAL A 519 16.66 13.08 9.58
C VAL A 519 16.10 14.49 9.63
N CYS A 520 16.66 15.36 8.79
CA CYS A 520 16.27 16.77 8.71
C CYS A 520 15.61 17.15 7.37
N ARG A 521 15.32 16.17 6.49
CA ARG A 521 14.72 16.40 5.16
C ARG A 521 13.47 15.57 4.93
N GLY A 522 12.58 16.09 4.10
CA GLY A 522 11.33 15.45 3.75
C GLY A 522 10.28 15.49 4.86
N THR A 523 9.12 14.94 4.54
CA THR A 523 8.00 14.71 5.46
C THR A 523 7.88 13.20 5.74
N PRO A 524 7.44 12.78 6.94
CA PRO A 524 7.33 11.37 7.25
C PRO A 524 6.30 10.67 6.35
N GLN A 525 6.68 9.57 5.71
CA GLN A 525 5.73 8.77 4.92
C GLN A 525 4.68 8.15 5.84
N ARG A 526 3.41 8.48 5.60
CA ARG A 526 2.23 8.21 6.46
C ARG A 526 2.07 9.14 7.68
N GLY A 527 2.78 10.26 7.74
CA GLY A 527 2.34 11.38 8.58
C GLY A 527 0.93 11.81 8.17
N VAL A 528 0.15 12.30 9.14
CA VAL A 528 -1.22 12.75 8.89
C VAL A 528 -1.19 14.07 8.11
N LEU A 529 -0.26 14.96 8.44
CA LEU A 529 -0.10 16.26 7.77
C LEU A 529 0.67 16.16 6.44
N SER A 530 1.56 15.18 6.28
CA SER A 530 2.45 15.08 5.11
C SER A 530 1.77 15.28 3.75
N PRO A 531 0.57 14.70 3.47
CA PRO A 531 -0.11 14.90 2.20
C PRO A 531 -0.60 16.34 1.96
N LEU A 532 -1.04 17.04 3.01
CA LEU A 532 -1.43 18.44 2.93
C LEU A 532 -0.22 19.33 2.68
N LEU A 533 0.87 19.10 3.42
CA LEU A 533 2.12 19.84 3.26
C LEU A 533 2.68 19.70 1.84
N TRP A 534 2.57 18.50 1.24
CA TRP A 534 2.92 18.29 -0.16
C TRP A 534 2.06 19.15 -1.10
N ASN A 535 0.74 19.16 -0.89
CA ASN A 535 -0.17 19.97 -1.70
C ASN A 535 0.16 21.46 -1.62
N VAL A 536 0.51 21.96 -0.43
CA VAL A 536 0.93 23.35 -0.21
C VAL A 536 2.21 23.68 -0.99
N VAL A 537 3.23 22.82 -0.95
CA VAL A 537 4.50 23.04 -1.67
C VAL A 537 4.34 22.99 -3.19
N VAL A 538 3.61 22.00 -3.71
CA VAL A 538 3.40 21.85 -5.16
C VAL A 538 2.42 22.90 -5.70
N ASN A 539 1.60 23.52 -4.85
CA ASN A 539 0.63 24.54 -5.26
C ASN A 539 1.29 25.67 -6.05
N ARG A 540 2.43 26.17 -5.58
CA ARG A 540 3.17 27.25 -6.24
C ARG A 540 3.60 26.90 -7.67
N LEU A 541 4.07 25.67 -7.87
CA LEU A 541 4.38 25.16 -9.21
C LEU A 541 3.14 25.17 -10.09
N LEU A 542 2.04 24.61 -9.59
CA LEU A 542 0.82 24.46 -10.38
C LEU A 542 0.20 25.81 -10.73
N MET A 543 0.20 26.79 -9.82
CA MET A 543 -0.26 28.15 -10.11
C MET A 543 0.59 28.81 -11.21
N ASN A 544 1.91 28.66 -11.17
CA ASN A 544 2.81 29.18 -12.21
C ASN A 544 2.53 28.54 -13.58
N LEU A 545 2.22 27.25 -13.60
CA LEU A 545 1.87 26.54 -14.84
C LEU A 545 0.46 26.90 -15.33
N ASP A 546 -0.50 27.05 -14.42
CA ASP A 546 -1.87 27.45 -14.76
C ASP A 546 -1.91 28.86 -15.38
N PHE A 547 -1.02 29.77 -14.94
CA PHE A 547 -0.85 31.09 -15.55
C PHE A 547 -0.44 31.05 -17.03
N LEU A 548 0.24 29.99 -17.47
CA LEU A 548 0.59 29.80 -18.88
C LEU A 548 -0.60 29.32 -19.75
N LEU A 549 -1.78 29.10 -19.14
CA LEU A 549 -2.97 28.57 -19.79
C LEU A 549 -2.74 27.20 -20.47
N ILE A 550 -1.71 26.47 -20.05
CA ILE A 550 -1.44 25.10 -20.49
C ILE A 550 -2.17 24.12 -19.58
N LYS A 551 -2.51 22.94 -20.11
CA LYS A 551 -3.25 21.96 -19.32
C LYS A 551 -2.30 21.19 -18.41
N THR A 552 -2.41 21.42 -17.11
CA THR A 552 -1.65 20.67 -16.09
C THR A 552 -2.60 19.73 -15.34
N VAL A 553 -2.11 18.52 -15.03
CA VAL A 553 -2.79 17.55 -14.16
C VAL A 553 -1.76 16.94 -13.23
N ALA A 554 -1.90 17.20 -11.94
CA ALA A 554 -1.06 16.61 -10.91
C ALA A 554 -1.85 15.65 -10.02
N TYR A 555 -1.21 14.56 -9.63
CA TYR A 555 -1.70 13.64 -8.62
C TYR A 555 -0.53 13.25 -7.72
N ALA A 556 -0.39 13.97 -6.60
CA ALA A 556 0.75 13.85 -5.70
C ALA A 556 2.05 14.21 -6.45
N ASP A 557 2.96 13.26 -6.60
CA ASP A 557 4.26 13.37 -7.28
C ASP A 557 4.20 13.10 -8.79
N ASP A 558 3.12 12.50 -9.28
CA ASP A 558 2.85 12.28 -10.71
C ASP A 558 2.29 13.58 -11.33
N VAL A 559 3.02 14.19 -12.27
CA VAL A 559 2.60 15.43 -12.96
C VAL A 559 2.57 15.23 -14.47
N ALA A 560 1.47 15.62 -15.11
CA ALA A 560 1.32 15.65 -16.56
C ALA A 560 1.09 17.08 -17.05
N ILE A 561 1.94 17.56 -17.95
CA ILE A 561 1.78 18.86 -18.62
C ILE A 561 1.45 18.60 -20.09
N ALA A 562 0.32 19.14 -20.55
CA ALA A 562 -0.22 18.93 -21.89
C ALA A 562 -0.34 20.27 -22.64
N VAL A 563 0.28 20.31 -23.82
CA VAL A 563 0.22 21.44 -24.76
C VAL A 563 -0.44 20.96 -26.04
N SER A 564 -1.47 21.67 -26.50
CA SER A 564 -2.22 21.32 -27.72
C SER A 564 -2.06 22.38 -28.81
N GLY A 565 -1.95 21.95 -30.06
CA GLY A 565 -1.73 22.85 -31.19
C GLY A 565 -1.59 22.15 -32.54
N GLY A 566 -1.56 22.95 -33.61
CA GLY A 566 -1.39 22.46 -34.98
C GLY A 566 0.06 22.17 -35.38
N HIS A 567 1.03 22.81 -34.72
CA HIS A 567 2.45 22.79 -35.08
C HIS A 567 3.31 22.20 -33.94
N PRO A 568 3.85 20.98 -34.09
CA PRO A 568 4.66 20.32 -33.06
C PRO A 568 5.86 21.12 -32.57
N GLU A 569 6.53 21.87 -33.44
CA GLU A 569 7.67 22.72 -33.07
C GLU A 569 7.28 23.83 -32.08
N SER A 570 6.16 24.52 -32.29
CA SER A 570 5.67 25.54 -31.35
C SER A 570 5.24 24.91 -30.02
N MET A 571 4.63 23.72 -30.06
CA MET A 571 4.25 23.00 -28.85
C MET A 571 5.48 22.56 -28.05
N ALA A 572 6.54 22.09 -28.72
CA ALA A 572 7.79 21.70 -28.08
C ALA A 572 8.42 22.88 -27.35
N ARG A 573 8.48 24.07 -27.98
CA ARG A 573 8.99 25.29 -27.32
C ARG A 573 8.17 25.72 -26.10
N GLN A 574 6.84 25.66 -26.19
CA GLN A 574 5.96 25.97 -25.05
C GLN A 574 6.14 24.96 -23.92
N LEU A 575 6.23 23.67 -24.25
CA LEU A 575 6.44 22.62 -23.26
C LEU A 575 7.83 22.72 -22.62
N GLU A 576 8.88 23.04 -23.39
CA GLU A 576 10.22 23.29 -22.87
C GLU A 576 10.26 24.46 -21.88
N TYR A 577 9.54 25.56 -22.18
CA TYR A 577 9.40 26.67 -21.23
C TYR A 577 8.71 26.23 -19.93
N ALA A 578 7.64 25.44 -20.01
CA ALA A 578 6.96 24.89 -18.85
C ALA A 578 7.86 23.93 -18.04
N LEU A 579 8.63 23.09 -18.72
CA LEU A 579 9.60 22.18 -18.10
C LEU A 579 10.72 22.93 -17.36
N ARG A 580 11.14 24.10 -17.86
CA ARG A 580 12.09 24.97 -17.16
C ARG A 580 11.51 25.48 -15.84
N ILE A 581 10.25 25.93 -15.82
CA ILE A 581 9.57 26.33 -14.56
C ILE A 581 9.55 25.18 -13.56
N VAL A 582 9.28 23.95 -14.02
CA VAL A 582 9.32 22.75 -13.18
C VAL A 582 10.72 22.52 -12.61
N SER A 583 11.77 22.66 -13.42
CA SER A 583 13.15 22.49 -12.96
C SER A 583 13.54 23.57 -11.94
N ASP A 584 13.28 24.84 -12.23
CA ASP A 584 13.61 25.97 -11.35
C ASP A 584 12.91 25.83 -9.99
N TRP A 585 11.60 25.50 -10.00
CA TRP A 585 10.86 25.19 -8.77
C TRP A 585 11.43 23.98 -8.03
N GLY A 586 11.78 22.92 -8.77
CA GLY A 586 12.36 21.71 -8.20
C GLY A 586 13.64 22.02 -7.44
N GLN A 587 14.57 22.77 -8.07
CA GLN A 587 15.83 23.19 -7.46
C GLN A 587 15.60 24.00 -6.18
N HIS A 588 14.64 24.94 -6.18
CA HIS A 588 14.30 25.74 -5.01
C HIS A 588 13.72 24.90 -3.86
N CYS A 589 12.98 23.83 -4.17
CA CYS A 589 12.35 22.96 -3.17
C CYS A 589 13.22 21.76 -2.74
N GLY A 590 14.46 21.65 -3.25
CA GLY A 590 15.34 20.50 -3.02
C GLY A 590 14.89 19.22 -3.74
N LEU A 591 14.05 19.34 -4.77
CA LEU A 591 13.47 18.26 -5.57
C LEU A 591 14.15 18.17 -6.95
N ARG A 592 14.01 17.01 -7.59
CA ARG A 592 14.53 16.79 -8.96
C ARG A 592 13.52 15.98 -9.77
N VAL A 593 13.44 16.32 -11.06
CA VAL A 593 12.72 15.51 -12.05
C VAL A 593 13.78 14.78 -12.87
N ASN A 594 13.60 13.48 -13.06
CA ASN A 594 14.58 12.67 -13.79
C ASN A 594 14.21 12.61 -15.29
N PRO A 595 15.02 13.20 -16.20
CA PRO A 595 14.70 13.18 -17.63
C PRO A 595 14.54 11.78 -18.21
N ALA A 596 15.26 10.77 -17.70
CA ALA A 596 15.17 9.39 -18.17
C ALA A 596 13.88 8.67 -17.75
N LYS A 597 13.19 9.18 -16.72
CA LYS A 597 11.88 8.67 -16.29
C LYS A 597 10.71 9.46 -16.90
N THR A 598 10.98 10.66 -17.39
CA THR A 598 9.97 11.50 -18.03
C THR A 598 9.58 10.90 -19.39
N GLU A 599 8.33 10.52 -19.55
CA GLU A 599 7.80 9.98 -20.81
C GLU A 599 7.14 11.11 -21.61
N LEU A 600 7.67 11.43 -22.79
CA LEU A 600 7.08 12.40 -23.70
C LEU A 600 6.26 11.68 -24.77
N VAL A 601 4.97 12.00 -24.87
CA VAL A 601 4.08 11.40 -25.88
C VAL A 601 3.40 12.47 -26.70
N LEU A 602 3.45 12.32 -28.02
CA LEU A 602 2.66 13.13 -28.96
C LEU A 602 1.38 12.38 -29.33
N PHE A 603 0.25 12.90 -28.89
CA PHE A 603 -1.07 12.39 -29.24
C PHE A 603 -1.60 13.07 -30.49
N GLY A 604 -2.17 12.27 -31.40
CA GLY A 604 -2.74 12.78 -32.64
C GLY A 604 -3.32 11.67 -33.52
N ARG A 605 -4.26 12.04 -34.39
CA ARG A 605 -4.82 11.13 -35.42
C ARG A 605 -4.20 11.32 -36.81
N LYS A 606 -3.43 12.39 -37.02
CA LYS A 606 -2.78 12.66 -38.32
C LYS A 606 -1.69 11.62 -38.60
N TYR A 607 -1.68 11.11 -39.83
CA TYR A 607 -0.72 10.08 -40.25
C TYR A 607 0.70 10.62 -40.39
N LYS A 608 0.84 11.86 -40.89
CA LYS A 608 2.13 12.55 -41.03
C LYS A 608 2.30 13.56 -39.89
N VAL A 609 3.34 13.37 -39.10
CA VAL A 609 3.80 14.35 -38.11
C VAL A 609 4.92 15.16 -38.77
N PRO A 610 4.82 16.50 -38.86
CA PRO A 610 5.92 17.33 -39.32
C PRO A 610 7.19 17.10 -38.47
N PRO A 611 8.40 17.12 -39.06
CA PRO A 611 9.63 17.04 -38.29
C PRO A 611 9.73 18.23 -37.32
N PHE A 612 10.18 17.97 -36.10
CA PHE A 612 10.37 18.98 -35.06
C PHE A 612 11.43 18.51 -34.06
N ALA A 613 12.03 19.44 -33.33
CA ALA A 613 12.97 19.12 -32.25
C ALA A 613 12.19 18.84 -30.94
N PRO A 614 12.38 17.68 -30.29
CA PRO A 614 11.76 17.42 -28.99
C PRO A 614 12.24 18.40 -27.91
N PRO A 615 11.39 18.72 -26.92
CA PRO A 615 11.75 19.61 -25.81
C PRO A 615 12.87 19.04 -24.95
N LYS A 616 13.64 19.94 -24.34
CA LYS A 616 14.70 19.60 -23.39
C LYS A 616 14.22 19.77 -21.94
N LEU A 617 14.74 18.93 -21.05
CA LEU A 617 14.64 19.06 -19.60
C LEU A 617 16.07 19.00 -19.02
N ASP A 618 16.49 20.04 -18.32
CA ASP A 618 17.85 20.17 -17.76
C ASP A 618 18.96 19.94 -18.80
N GLY A 619 18.75 20.46 -20.02
CA GLY A 619 19.67 20.30 -21.14
C GLY A 619 19.60 18.94 -21.84
N VAL A 620 18.85 17.96 -21.30
CA VAL A 620 18.67 16.63 -21.89
C VAL A 620 17.46 16.61 -22.81
N LEU A 621 17.64 16.16 -24.05
CA LEU A 621 16.55 16.04 -25.03
C LEU A 621 15.62 14.87 -24.65
N LEU A 622 14.31 15.15 -24.53
CA LEU A 622 13.33 14.13 -24.19
C LEU A 622 12.99 13.26 -25.40
N ALA A 623 13.09 11.94 -25.25
CA ALA A 623 12.74 11.01 -26.31
C ALA A 623 11.22 10.85 -26.45
N LEU A 624 10.72 10.89 -27.69
CA LEU A 624 9.32 10.58 -27.98
C LEU A 624 9.04 9.09 -27.76
N ALA A 625 8.03 8.81 -26.94
CA ALA A 625 7.49 7.49 -26.72
C ALA A 625 6.13 7.33 -27.42
N ASN A 626 5.84 6.11 -27.88
CA ASN A 626 4.53 5.76 -28.45
C ASN A 626 3.47 5.47 -27.38
N ARG A 627 3.88 5.38 -26.12
CA ARG A 627 3.01 5.13 -24.98
C ARG A 627 3.57 5.76 -23.73
N ALA A 628 2.70 6.04 -22.77
CA ALA A 628 3.08 6.38 -21.41
C ALA A 628 2.15 5.73 -20.39
N LYS A 629 2.66 5.47 -19.19
CA LYS A 629 1.83 4.96 -18.09
C LYS A 629 1.63 6.05 -17.04
N PHE A 630 0.40 6.51 -16.90
CA PHE A 630 0.02 7.57 -15.96
C PHE A 630 -1.14 7.12 -15.07
N LEU A 631 -0.99 7.32 -13.75
CA LEU A 631 -1.96 6.90 -12.73
C LEU A 631 -2.45 5.46 -12.89
N GLY A 632 -1.53 4.58 -13.30
CA GLY A 632 -1.79 3.16 -13.51
C GLY A 632 -2.42 2.79 -14.85
N VAL A 633 -2.91 3.73 -15.67
CA VAL A 633 -3.47 3.52 -17.01
C VAL A 633 -2.39 3.72 -18.08
N ILE A 634 -2.41 2.89 -19.13
CA ILE A 634 -1.46 2.98 -20.25
C ILE A 634 -2.12 3.74 -21.40
N PHE A 635 -1.53 4.86 -21.78
CA PHE A 635 -1.92 5.71 -22.89
C PHE A 635 -1.06 5.36 -24.09
N ASP A 636 -1.65 4.96 -25.22
CA ASP A 636 -0.95 4.91 -26.50
C ASP A 636 -1.19 6.22 -27.27
N SER A 637 -0.26 6.61 -28.15
CA SER A 637 -0.30 7.88 -28.91
C SER A 637 -1.59 8.13 -29.71
N ARG A 638 -2.36 7.06 -29.99
CA ARG A 638 -3.66 7.13 -30.70
C ARG A 638 -4.88 6.93 -29.80
N LEU A 639 -4.69 6.78 -28.49
CA LEU A 639 -5.74 6.46 -27.50
C LEU A 639 -6.62 5.26 -27.94
N THR A 640 -6.00 4.20 -28.46
CA THR A 640 -6.69 2.94 -28.79
C THR A 640 -6.89 2.04 -27.58
N TRP A 641 -6.15 2.29 -26.50
CA TRP A 641 -6.17 1.60 -25.21
C TRP A 641 -5.84 0.10 -25.27
N LYS A 642 -5.36 -0.40 -26.41
CA LYS A 642 -5.09 -1.84 -26.64
C LYS A 642 -4.07 -2.39 -25.64
N GLU A 643 -2.99 -1.66 -25.40
CA GLU A 643 -1.96 -2.07 -24.44
C GLU A 643 -2.48 -2.07 -23.00
N ASN A 644 -3.28 -1.05 -22.63
CA ASN A 644 -3.93 -1.00 -21.32
C ASN A 644 -4.83 -2.22 -21.08
N ILE A 645 -5.68 -2.56 -22.06
CA ILE A 645 -6.58 -3.73 -21.98
C ILE A 645 -5.78 -5.02 -21.82
N ARG A 646 -4.72 -5.23 -22.62
CA ARG A 646 -3.87 -6.42 -22.51
C ARG A 646 -3.20 -6.52 -21.13
N ALA A 647 -2.63 -5.42 -20.64
CA ALA A 647 -1.97 -5.37 -19.33
C ALA A 647 -2.96 -5.65 -18.19
N ARG A 648 -4.19 -5.12 -18.27
CA ARG A 648 -5.27 -5.33 -17.30
C ARG A 648 -5.72 -6.79 -17.29
N ALA A 649 -5.98 -7.37 -18.46
CA ALA A 649 -6.34 -8.78 -18.59
C ALA A 649 -5.24 -9.71 -18.05
N ALA A 650 -3.97 -9.44 -18.37
CA ALA A 650 -2.82 -10.18 -17.88
C ALA A 650 -2.67 -10.09 -16.34
N LYS A 651 -2.92 -8.91 -15.76
CA LYS A 651 -2.88 -8.72 -14.31
C LYS A 651 -4.04 -9.44 -13.62
N ALA A 652 -5.24 -9.37 -14.18
CA ALA A 652 -6.43 -10.03 -13.66
C ALA A 652 -6.31 -11.56 -13.70
N ILE A 653 -5.86 -12.11 -14.82
CA ILE A 653 -5.65 -13.56 -14.96
C ILE A 653 -4.58 -14.07 -13.99
N SER A 654 -3.49 -13.31 -13.81
CA SER A 654 -2.45 -13.65 -12.83
C SER A 654 -3.01 -13.73 -11.41
N ALA A 655 -3.87 -12.77 -11.02
CA ALA A 655 -4.53 -12.78 -9.71
C ALA A 655 -5.45 -14.01 -9.50
N ILE A 656 -6.17 -14.43 -10.55
CA ILE A 656 -7.01 -15.63 -10.53
C ILE A 656 -6.16 -16.88 -10.41
N TYR A 657 -5.06 -16.99 -11.16
CA TYR A 657 -4.21 -18.19 -11.18
C TYR A 657 -3.52 -18.45 -9.85
N VAL A 658 -3.20 -17.39 -9.09
CA VAL A 658 -2.74 -17.53 -7.69
C VAL A 658 -3.82 -18.20 -6.84
N CYS A 659 -5.08 -17.78 -6.99
CA CYS A 659 -6.20 -18.29 -6.20
C CYS A 659 -6.70 -19.67 -6.68
N LYS A 660 -6.48 -20.01 -7.96
CA LYS A 660 -6.86 -21.31 -8.56
C LYS A 660 -6.26 -22.50 -7.81
N ARG A 661 -5.16 -22.30 -7.08
CA ARG A 661 -4.55 -23.33 -6.21
C ARG A 661 -5.45 -23.76 -5.04
N ALA A 662 -6.47 -22.96 -4.71
CA ALA A 662 -7.46 -23.22 -3.67
C ALA A 662 -8.86 -23.54 -4.23
N ILE A 663 -9.01 -23.68 -5.55
CA ILE A 663 -10.29 -23.88 -6.22
C ILE A 663 -10.21 -25.15 -7.09
N GLY A 664 -11.09 -26.10 -6.84
CA GLY A 664 -11.29 -27.31 -7.63
C GLY A 664 -12.76 -27.46 -8.04
N ARG A 665 -13.04 -28.44 -8.91
CA ARG A 665 -14.42 -28.73 -9.34
C ARG A 665 -15.28 -29.33 -8.21
N THR A 666 -14.67 -30.16 -7.37
CA THR A 666 -15.34 -30.91 -6.30
C THR A 666 -14.77 -30.61 -4.92
N TRP A 667 -13.88 -29.61 -4.81
CA TRP A 667 -13.20 -29.26 -3.57
C TRP A 667 -12.71 -27.81 -3.61
N GLY A 668 -12.39 -27.25 -2.45
CA GLY A 668 -11.80 -25.92 -2.33
C GLY A 668 -12.83 -24.86 -1.93
N LEU A 669 -12.59 -23.61 -2.35
CA LEU A 669 -13.47 -22.50 -2.02
C LEU A 669 -14.91 -22.74 -2.53
N ARG A 670 -15.89 -22.42 -1.69
CA ARG A 670 -17.31 -22.40 -2.07
C ARG A 670 -17.57 -21.35 -3.17
N PRO A 671 -18.62 -21.51 -4.00
CA PRO A 671 -18.96 -20.57 -5.07
C PRO A 671 -19.02 -19.11 -4.61
N ASN A 672 -19.60 -18.82 -3.44
CA ASN A 672 -19.66 -17.46 -2.88
C ASN A 672 -18.26 -16.84 -2.64
N GLY A 673 -17.28 -17.64 -2.21
CA GLY A 673 -15.90 -17.19 -2.05
C GLY A 673 -15.24 -16.86 -3.40
N VAL A 674 -15.56 -17.63 -4.44
CA VAL A 674 -15.05 -17.38 -5.81
C VAL A 674 -15.74 -16.16 -6.46
N LEU A 675 -17.05 -16.00 -6.25
CA LEU A 675 -17.80 -14.80 -6.64
C LEU A 675 -17.22 -13.55 -5.98
N TRP A 676 -16.91 -13.63 -4.68
CA TRP A 676 -16.24 -12.53 -3.98
C TRP A 676 -14.87 -12.22 -4.59
N LEU A 677 -14.07 -13.23 -4.95
CA LEU A 677 -12.81 -13.02 -5.65
C LEU A 677 -13.03 -12.32 -7.00
N TYR A 678 -14.09 -12.66 -7.74
CA TYR A 678 -14.43 -11.95 -8.97
C TYR A 678 -14.76 -10.48 -8.69
N GLU A 679 -15.77 -10.23 -7.87
CA GLU A 679 -16.34 -8.89 -7.64
C GLU A 679 -15.36 -7.94 -6.93
N MET A 680 -14.56 -8.43 -5.98
CA MET A 680 -13.69 -7.57 -5.15
C MET A 680 -12.22 -7.57 -5.58
N VAL A 681 -11.82 -8.44 -6.52
CA VAL A 681 -10.44 -8.52 -6.97
C VAL A 681 -10.31 -8.44 -8.47
N VAL A 682 -10.97 -9.32 -9.21
CA VAL A 682 -10.79 -9.44 -10.66
C VAL A 682 -11.43 -8.26 -11.38
N LYS A 683 -12.70 -7.97 -11.09
CA LYS A 683 -13.49 -6.91 -11.72
C LYS A 683 -12.86 -5.53 -11.48
N PRO A 684 -12.41 -5.15 -10.26
CA PRO A 684 -11.68 -3.89 -10.06
C PRO A 684 -10.35 -3.82 -10.82
N ILE A 685 -9.63 -4.95 -10.98
CA ILE A 685 -8.40 -4.96 -11.80
C ILE A 685 -8.72 -4.76 -13.27
N LEU A 686 -9.77 -5.41 -13.81
CA LEU A 686 -10.14 -5.31 -15.22
C LEU A 686 -10.58 -3.88 -15.58
N PHE A 687 -11.48 -3.30 -14.78
CA PHE A 687 -12.15 -2.04 -15.11
C PHE A 687 -11.53 -0.81 -14.45
N TYR A 688 -10.32 -0.91 -13.89
CA TYR A 688 -9.64 0.25 -13.32
C TYR A 688 -9.44 1.36 -14.37
N GLY A 689 -10.00 2.54 -14.09
CA GLY A 689 -9.97 3.72 -14.96
C GLY A 689 -10.89 3.64 -16.17
N VAL A 690 -11.85 2.69 -16.22
CA VAL A 690 -12.73 2.46 -17.39
C VAL A 690 -13.48 3.69 -17.87
N THR A 691 -13.72 4.66 -16.97
CA THR A 691 -14.35 5.95 -17.26
C THR A 691 -13.77 6.67 -18.47
N VAL A 692 -12.46 6.54 -18.73
CA VAL A 692 -11.80 7.21 -19.87
C VAL A 692 -11.56 6.33 -21.09
N TRP A 693 -11.83 5.03 -21.01
CA TRP A 693 -11.54 4.08 -22.09
C TRP A 693 -12.63 3.05 -22.36
N TRP A 694 -13.85 3.24 -21.84
CA TRP A 694 -14.95 2.28 -21.99
C TRP A 694 -15.24 1.92 -23.47
N GLN A 695 -15.11 2.88 -24.38
CA GLN A 695 -15.29 2.70 -25.84
C GLN A 695 -14.29 1.70 -26.44
N ALA A 696 -13.14 1.49 -25.79
CA ALA A 696 -12.15 0.55 -26.25
C ALA A 696 -12.60 -0.92 -26.15
N LEU A 697 -13.75 -1.19 -25.51
CA LEU A 697 -14.39 -2.51 -25.47
C LEU A 697 -15.50 -2.67 -26.53
N ASP A 698 -15.82 -1.65 -27.33
CA ASP A 698 -16.73 -1.78 -28.47
C ASP A 698 -16.16 -2.74 -29.54
N PRO A 699 -14.84 -2.71 -29.86
CA PRO A 699 -14.26 -3.70 -30.76
C PRO A 699 -14.27 -5.11 -30.15
N VAL A 700 -14.78 -6.08 -30.93
CA VAL A 700 -14.93 -7.48 -30.51
C VAL A 700 -13.61 -8.10 -30.03
N SER A 701 -12.49 -7.78 -30.68
CA SER A 701 -11.16 -8.33 -30.33
C SER A 701 -10.73 -7.96 -28.91
N ASN A 702 -10.98 -6.72 -28.48
CA ASN A 702 -10.68 -6.23 -27.14
C ASN A 702 -11.66 -6.83 -26.12
N ARG A 703 -12.96 -6.85 -26.45
CA ARG A 703 -14.01 -7.44 -25.61
C ARG A 703 -13.70 -8.90 -25.26
N LEU A 704 -13.29 -9.70 -26.25
CA LEU A 704 -12.97 -11.12 -26.07
C LEU A 704 -11.83 -11.36 -25.07
N LEU A 705 -10.87 -10.45 -24.92
CA LEU A 705 -9.81 -10.59 -23.91
C LEU A 705 -10.36 -10.56 -22.48
N PHE A 706 -11.28 -9.64 -22.21
CA PHE A 706 -11.92 -9.52 -20.89
C PHE A 706 -12.92 -10.65 -20.66
N GLU A 707 -13.69 -11.02 -21.69
CA GLU A 707 -14.61 -12.17 -21.61
C GLU A 707 -13.88 -13.47 -21.28
N ARG A 708 -12.69 -13.71 -21.84
CA ARG A 708 -11.88 -14.90 -21.49
C ARG A 708 -11.53 -14.95 -20.00
N VAL A 709 -11.19 -13.80 -19.40
CA VAL A 709 -10.89 -13.70 -17.97
C VAL A 709 -12.14 -13.96 -17.14
N ALA A 710 -13.25 -13.25 -17.43
CA ALA A 710 -14.51 -13.43 -16.71
C ALA A 710 -15.05 -14.87 -16.86
N ARG A 711 -15.04 -15.43 -18.07
CA ARG A 711 -15.40 -16.83 -18.35
C ARG A 711 -14.59 -17.81 -17.53
N THR A 712 -13.28 -17.58 -17.38
CA THR A 712 -12.42 -18.46 -16.57
C THR A 712 -12.92 -18.50 -15.12
N VAL A 713 -13.31 -17.36 -14.56
CA VAL A 713 -13.85 -17.31 -13.19
C VAL A 713 -15.25 -17.91 -13.13
N ALA A 714 -16.09 -17.68 -14.13
CA ALA A 714 -17.43 -18.25 -14.19
C ALA A 714 -17.40 -19.79 -14.19
N ILE A 715 -16.50 -20.38 -14.98
CA ILE A 715 -16.27 -21.85 -14.98
C ILE A 715 -15.76 -22.33 -13.62
N LEU A 716 -14.83 -21.59 -12.99
CA LEU A 716 -14.33 -21.94 -11.66
C LEU A 716 -15.40 -21.85 -10.56
N THR A 717 -16.35 -20.94 -10.72
CA THR A 717 -17.44 -20.70 -9.77
C THR A 717 -18.54 -21.76 -9.90
N THR A 718 -18.95 -22.05 -11.14
CA THR A 718 -20.06 -22.98 -11.44
C THR A 718 -19.62 -24.44 -11.48
N GLY A 719 -18.33 -24.73 -11.70
CA GLY A 719 -17.85 -26.08 -11.97
C GLY A 719 -18.21 -26.61 -13.36
N ALA A 720 -18.82 -25.78 -14.23
CA ALA A 720 -19.33 -26.17 -15.53
C ALA A 720 -18.24 -26.69 -16.50
N MET A 721 -18.67 -27.41 -17.53
CA MET A 721 -17.77 -27.91 -18.58
C MET A 721 -17.16 -26.74 -19.38
N ARG A 722 -15.94 -26.93 -19.90
CA ARG A 722 -15.25 -25.91 -20.72
C ARG A 722 -15.97 -25.57 -22.01
N THR A 723 -16.86 -26.44 -22.48
CA THR A 723 -17.70 -26.28 -23.68
C THR A 723 -18.95 -25.43 -23.42
N THR A 724 -19.34 -25.20 -22.16
CA THR A 724 -20.56 -24.45 -21.79
C THR A 724 -20.53 -23.04 -22.38
N PRO A 725 -21.55 -22.55 -23.11
CA PRO A 725 -21.55 -21.22 -23.70
C PRO A 725 -21.34 -20.10 -22.67
N THR A 726 -20.54 -19.06 -23.01
CA THR A 726 -20.21 -17.96 -22.08
C THR A 726 -21.45 -17.20 -21.63
N LYS A 727 -22.39 -16.94 -22.56
CA LYS A 727 -23.65 -16.25 -22.26
C LYS A 727 -24.48 -17.00 -21.22
N ALA A 728 -24.55 -18.33 -21.31
CA ALA A 728 -25.25 -19.16 -20.34
C ALA A 728 -24.61 -19.09 -18.94
N LEU A 729 -23.26 -19.15 -18.87
CA LEU A 729 -22.54 -18.99 -17.60
C LEU A 729 -22.82 -17.63 -16.96
N PHE A 730 -22.82 -16.56 -17.75
CA PHE A 730 -23.09 -15.22 -17.25
C PHE A 730 -24.54 -15.08 -16.79
N ALA A 731 -25.50 -15.63 -17.52
CA ALA A 731 -26.91 -15.64 -17.09
C ALA A 731 -27.10 -16.35 -15.74
N ILE A 732 -26.51 -17.54 -15.56
CA ILE A 732 -26.58 -18.32 -14.30
C ILE A 732 -25.99 -17.53 -13.13
N LEU A 733 -24.91 -16.78 -13.36
CA LEU A 733 -24.24 -15.99 -12.33
C LEU A 733 -24.82 -14.58 -12.16
N ASN A 734 -25.85 -14.22 -12.94
CA ASN A 734 -26.39 -12.87 -13.04
C ASN A 734 -25.30 -11.81 -13.36
N TRP A 735 -24.41 -12.12 -14.30
CA TRP A 735 -23.35 -11.24 -14.75
C TRP A 735 -23.73 -10.55 -16.06
N LEU A 736 -23.54 -9.23 -16.09
CA LEU A 736 -23.60 -8.48 -17.32
C LEU A 736 -22.43 -8.87 -18.25
N PRO A 737 -22.63 -8.86 -19.58
CA PRO A 737 -21.54 -8.83 -20.55
C PRO A 737 -20.49 -7.78 -20.18
N VAL A 738 -19.22 -8.06 -20.52
CA VAL A 738 -18.10 -7.23 -20.03
C VAL A 738 -18.11 -5.80 -20.58
N ASP A 739 -18.63 -5.60 -21.79
CA ASP A 739 -18.81 -4.28 -22.41
C ASP A 739 -19.95 -3.49 -21.76
N LEU A 740 -21.07 -4.15 -21.44
CA LEU A 740 -22.15 -3.52 -20.67
C LEU A 740 -21.73 -3.19 -19.24
N THR A 741 -20.94 -4.07 -18.61
CA THR A 741 -20.32 -3.80 -17.30
C THR A 741 -19.41 -2.57 -17.36
N ALA A 742 -18.61 -2.44 -18.42
CA ALA A 742 -17.75 -1.27 -18.62
C ALA A 742 -18.54 0.03 -18.76
N ARG A 743 -19.59 0.03 -19.60
CA ARG A 743 -20.48 1.19 -19.78
C ARG A 743 -21.19 1.55 -18.48
N GLN A 744 -21.69 0.56 -17.74
CA GLN A 744 -22.33 0.78 -16.44
C GLN A 744 -21.37 1.42 -15.44
N LEU A 745 -20.15 0.90 -15.31
CA LEU A 745 -19.15 1.46 -14.39
C LEU A 745 -18.71 2.87 -14.80
N ALA A 746 -18.48 3.10 -16.09
CA ALA A 746 -18.13 4.42 -16.61
C ALA A 746 -19.27 5.44 -16.39
N ALA A 747 -20.53 5.05 -16.63
CA ALA A 747 -21.70 5.90 -16.39
C ALA A 747 -21.86 6.22 -14.89
N ARG A 748 -21.67 5.24 -14.00
CA ARG A 748 -21.70 5.48 -12.54
C ARG A 748 -20.62 6.47 -12.10
N THR A 749 -19.40 6.33 -12.60
CA THR A 749 -18.34 7.31 -12.32
C THR A 749 -18.70 8.68 -12.90
N ALA A 750 -19.18 8.77 -14.14
CA ALA A 750 -19.58 10.03 -14.75
C ALA A 750 -20.68 10.75 -13.96
N LEU A 751 -21.72 10.03 -13.53
CA LEU A 751 -22.78 10.57 -12.67
C LEU A 751 -22.23 11.07 -11.32
N ARG A 752 -21.30 10.33 -10.71
CA ARG A 752 -20.62 10.79 -9.48
C ARG A 752 -19.89 12.10 -9.70
N LEU A 753 -19.18 12.22 -10.83
CA LEU A 753 -18.45 13.43 -11.18
C LEU A 753 -19.38 14.60 -11.52
N CYS A 754 -20.53 14.33 -12.15
CA CYS A 754 -21.59 15.33 -12.36
C CYS A 754 -22.11 15.88 -11.04
N ALA A 755 -22.36 15.00 -10.06
CA ALA A 755 -22.88 15.41 -8.76
C ALA A 755 -21.93 16.35 -8.00
N THR A 756 -20.63 16.24 -8.26
CA THR A 756 -19.59 17.11 -7.68
C THR A 756 -19.17 18.26 -8.61
N GLY A 757 -19.84 18.48 -9.75
CA GLY A 757 -19.52 19.54 -10.70
C GLY A 757 -18.20 19.37 -11.47
N MET A 758 -17.61 18.17 -11.46
CA MET A 758 -16.30 17.90 -12.09
C MET A 758 -16.39 17.15 -13.42
N TRP A 759 -17.60 16.80 -13.86
CA TRP A 759 -17.82 16.19 -15.16
C TRP A 759 -18.05 17.25 -16.23
N ASN A 760 -17.25 17.20 -17.30
CA ASN A 760 -17.41 18.04 -18.48
C ASN A 760 -18.03 17.21 -19.62
N PRO A 761 -19.37 17.23 -19.80
CA PRO A 761 -20.01 16.43 -20.84
C PRO A 761 -19.58 16.91 -22.24
N ARG A 762 -19.39 15.95 -23.15
CA ARG A 762 -19.10 16.19 -24.57
C ARG A 762 -19.83 15.12 -25.39
N PRO A 763 -20.26 15.42 -26.63
CA PRO A 763 -20.93 14.43 -27.49
C PRO A 763 -19.94 13.47 -28.18
N TRP A 764 -18.65 13.54 -27.85
CA TRP A 764 -17.60 12.68 -28.39
C TRP A 764 -16.67 12.16 -27.30
N GLY A 765 -15.88 11.14 -27.67
CA GLY A 765 -14.89 10.54 -26.79
C GLY A 765 -15.51 9.93 -25.54
N HIS A 766 -14.71 9.76 -24.49
CA HIS A 766 -15.17 9.09 -23.27
C HIS A 766 -16.31 9.86 -22.55
N ALA A 767 -16.33 11.20 -22.68
CA ALA A 767 -17.29 12.07 -22.00
C ALA A 767 -18.73 11.96 -22.55
N SER A 768 -18.93 11.22 -23.64
CA SER A 768 -20.24 10.93 -24.24
C SER A 768 -21.01 9.80 -23.53
N ILE A 769 -20.46 9.18 -22.48
CA ILE A 769 -21.06 7.98 -21.85
C ILE A 769 -22.50 8.18 -21.35
N LEU A 770 -22.81 9.35 -20.79
CA LEU A 770 -24.16 9.60 -20.24
C LEU A 770 -25.20 9.74 -21.34
N GLU A 771 -24.83 10.39 -22.44
CA GLU A 771 -25.67 10.51 -23.63
C GLU A 771 -25.90 9.14 -24.28
N ASN A 772 -24.83 8.37 -24.47
CA ASN A 772 -24.89 7.00 -25.02
C ASN A 772 -25.68 6.04 -24.14
N ALA A 773 -25.63 6.21 -22.82
CA ALA A 773 -26.40 5.39 -21.89
C ALA A 773 -27.87 5.83 -21.76
N GLY A 774 -28.28 6.93 -22.42
CA GLY A 774 -29.64 7.47 -22.31
C GLY A 774 -29.98 7.99 -20.92
N VAL A 775 -28.97 8.28 -20.09
CA VAL A 775 -29.15 8.64 -18.69
C VAL A 775 -29.37 10.14 -18.56
N ARG A 776 -30.58 10.56 -18.15
CA ARG A 776 -30.96 11.97 -17.93
C ARG A 776 -31.43 12.16 -16.49
N ASP A 777 -30.85 13.15 -15.80
CA ASP A 777 -31.28 13.63 -14.47
C ASP A 777 -31.50 12.55 -13.41
N VAL A 778 -30.58 11.59 -13.28
CA VAL A 778 -30.74 10.53 -12.27
C VAL A 778 -30.44 11.03 -10.85
N ILE A 779 -31.30 10.64 -9.90
CA ILE A 779 -30.99 10.73 -8.47
C ILE A 779 -30.01 9.61 -8.11
N PRO A 780 -28.82 9.97 -7.62
CA PRO A 780 -27.75 9.03 -7.41
C PRO A 780 -27.85 8.29 -6.06
N ASP A 781 -28.94 7.57 -5.79
CA ASP A 781 -29.10 6.81 -4.53
C ASP A 781 -28.14 5.60 -4.41
N LEU A 782 -27.49 5.21 -5.51
CA LEU A 782 -26.58 4.04 -5.60
C LEU A 782 -25.15 4.41 -6.02
N ILE A 783 -24.76 5.68 -5.89
CA ILE A 783 -23.41 6.13 -6.22
C ILE A 783 -22.55 6.11 -4.95
N ASP A 784 -21.33 5.59 -5.06
CA ASP A 784 -20.31 5.70 -4.02
C ASP A 784 -20.00 7.19 -3.78
N TYR A 785 -20.74 7.81 -2.87
CA TYR A 785 -20.48 9.16 -2.40
C TYR A 785 -19.38 9.10 -1.33
N CYS A 786 -18.30 9.85 -1.56
CA CYS A 786 -17.56 10.41 -0.44
C CYS A 786 -18.37 11.61 0.05
N THR A 787 -19.45 11.37 0.80
CA THR A 787 -20.24 12.46 1.38
C THR A 787 -19.30 13.28 2.25
N PRO A 788 -19.11 14.58 1.97
CA PRO A 788 -18.53 15.47 2.95
C PRO A 788 -19.33 15.28 4.24
N LYS A 789 -18.69 14.89 5.34
CA LYS A 789 -19.25 15.21 6.66
C LYS A 789 -18.82 16.64 6.92
N PRO A 790 -19.66 17.66 6.68
CA PRO A 790 -19.33 19.01 7.10
C PRO A 790 -19.15 18.99 8.62
N PHE A 791 -18.04 19.52 9.10
CA PHE A 791 -17.92 19.88 10.50
C PHE A 791 -18.66 21.22 10.63
N LEU A 792 -19.96 21.13 10.89
CA LEU A 792 -20.78 22.32 11.06
C LEU A 792 -20.36 22.98 12.38
N THR A 793 -19.61 24.08 12.29
CA THR A 793 -19.25 24.92 13.44
C THR A 793 -20.48 25.54 14.10
N ARG A 794 -21.58 25.68 13.34
CA ARG A 794 -22.91 26.04 13.84
C ARG A 794 -23.85 24.86 13.72
N ARG A 795 -24.39 24.38 14.84
CA ARG A 795 -25.46 23.39 14.86
C ARG A 795 -26.74 24.07 14.36
N PHE A 796 -27.18 23.73 13.15
CA PHE A 796 -28.51 24.12 12.67
C PHE A 796 -29.56 23.20 13.29
N ILE A 797 -30.61 23.78 13.88
CA ILE A 797 -31.78 23.03 14.35
C ILE A 797 -32.74 22.91 13.16
N THR A 798 -32.67 21.80 12.44
CA THR A 798 -33.72 21.42 11.50
C THR A 798 -34.87 20.78 12.27
N SER A 799 -36.03 21.41 12.23
CA SER A 799 -37.30 20.87 12.70
C SER A 799 -38.21 20.66 11.48
N ILE A 800 -38.77 19.46 11.36
CA ILE A 800 -39.80 19.13 10.36
C ILE A 800 -41.12 19.21 11.11
N TRP A 801 -42.04 20.05 10.62
CA TRP A 801 -43.36 20.26 11.23
C TRP A 801 -44.42 19.76 10.24
N ASP A 802 -45.41 19.04 10.74
CA ASP A 802 -46.58 18.66 9.92
C ASP A 802 -47.56 19.83 9.78
N GLU A 803 -47.66 20.69 10.81
CA GLU A 803 -48.50 21.88 10.84
C GLU A 803 -47.81 22.98 11.66
N ALA A 804 -47.10 23.90 11.00
CA ALA A 804 -46.59 25.12 11.65
C ALA A 804 -47.16 26.36 10.95
N PRO A 805 -47.45 27.46 11.67
CA PRO A 805 -47.83 28.71 11.04
C PRO A 805 -46.67 29.18 10.14
N MET A 806 -46.89 29.21 8.82
CA MET A 806 -45.89 29.74 7.89
C MET A 806 -45.79 31.25 8.10
N ASP A 807 -44.60 31.72 8.47
CA ASP A 807 -44.25 33.14 8.44
C ASP A 807 -44.54 33.68 7.02
N PRO A 808 -45.26 34.82 6.85
CA PRO A 808 -45.48 35.46 5.55
C PRO A 808 -44.19 35.71 4.75
N ALA A 809 -43.03 35.83 5.41
CA ALA A 809 -41.72 35.96 4.77
C ALA A 809 -41.15 34.64 4.21
N SER A 810 -41.83 33.50 4.43
CA SER A 810 -41.37 32.19 3.98
C SER A 810 -41.49 32.03 2.46
N ILE A 811 -40.54 31.31 1.87
CA ILE A 811 -40.59 30.95 0.45
C ILE A 811 -41.44 29.69 0.29
N ARG A 812 -42.58 29.82 -0.40
CA ARG A 812 -43.53 28.75 -0.71
C ARG A 812 -43.10 28.01 -1.96
N ILE A 813 -42.77 26.73 -1.79
CA ILE A 813 -42.35 25.83 -2.85
C ILE A 813 -43.27 24.61 -2.84
N TYR A 814 -43.92 24.36 -3.97
CA TYR A 814 -44.69 23.16 -4.22
C TYR A 814 -43.88 22.26 -5.14
N THR A 815 -43.73 21.00 -4.77
CA THR A 815 -42.99 20.01 -5.56
C THR A 815 -43.81 18.76 -5.71
N ASP A 816 -43.79 18.15 -6.89
CA ASP A 816 -44.49 16.90 -7.15
C ASP A 816 -43.69 15.99 -8.10
N GLY A 817 -43.92 14.69 -8.00
CA GLY A 817 -43.30 13.65 -8.81
C GLY A 817 -44.33 12.62 -9.25
N SER A 818 -44.38 12.30 -10.54
CA SER A 818 -45.37 11.37 -11.08
C SER A 818 -44.76 10.34 -12.04
N ARG A 819 -45.47 9.22 -12.20
CA ARG A 819 -45.13 8.15 -13.15
C ARG A 819 -46.38 7.67 -13.89
N VAL A 820 -46.30 7.62 -15.21
CA VAL A 820 -47.33 7.08 -16.09
C VAL A 820 -46.72 6.00 -16.99
N GLY A 821 -47.01 4.73 -16.70
CA GLY A 821 -46.35 3.58 -17.35
C GLY A 821 -44.85 3.55 -17.03
N GLU A 822 -44.01 3.56 -18.07
CA GLU A 822 -42.55 3.70 -17.92
C GLU A 822 -42.09 5.17 -17.90
N ARG A 823 -42.98 6.15 -18.09
CA ARG A 823 -42.60 7.56 -18.17
C ARG A 823 -42.64 8.20 -16.79
N VAL A 824 -41.54 8.81 -16.37
CA VAL A 824 -41.40 9.43 -15.04
C VAL A 824 -41.05 10.90 -15.20
N GLY A 825 -41.62 11.78 -14.37
CA GLY A 825 -41.36 13.22 -14.42
C GLY A 825 -41.72 13.94 -13.13
N GLY A 826 -41.28 15.18 -12.98
CA GLY A 826 -41.56 15.98 -11.79
C GLY A 826 -41.81 17.45 -12.13
N GLY A 827 -42.43 18.13 -11.18
CA GLY A 827 -42.83 19.53 -11.26
C GLY A 827 -42.39 20.30 -10.02
N VAL A 828 -42.01 21.56 -10.20
CA VAL A 828 -41.73 22.52 -9.13
C VAL A 828 -42.47 23.81 -9.44
N TYR A 829 -43.16 24.34 -8.44
CA TYR A 829 -43.75 25.68 -8.49
C TYR A 829 -43.27 26.49 -7.28
N ILE A 830 -42.62 27.63 -7.52
CA ILE A 830 -42.15 28.55 -6.48
C ILE A 830 -43.02 29.79 -6.54
N GLU A 831 -43.96 29.90 -5.61
CA GLU A 831 -45.07 30.86 -5.67
C GLU A 831 -44.58 32.30 -5.55
N ASN A 832 -43.67 32.58 -4.59
CA ASN A 832 -43.16 33.94 -4.34
C ASN A 832 -42.47 34.57 -5.55
N PHE A 833 -41.99 33.75 -6.49
CA PHE A 833 -41.27 34.19 -7.69
C PHE A 833 -42.02 33.81 -8.99
N ASN A 834 -43.20 33.20 -8.88
CA ASN A 834 -43.98 32.67 -10.00
C ASN A 834 -43.16 31.80 -10.97
N VAL A 835 -42.32 30.90 -10.43
CA VAL A 835 -41.44 30.03 -11.23
C VAL A 835 -42.05 28.65 -11.33
N MET A 836 -42.24 28.16 -12.56
CA MET A 836 -42.68 26.81 -12.85
C MET A 836 -41.59 26.04 -13.59
N MET A 837 -41.24 24.85 -13.10
CA MET A 837 -40.29 23.95 -13.74
C MET A 837 -40.92 22.57 -13.88
N CYS A 838 -41.00 22.06 -15.12
CA CYS A 838 -41.46 20.71 -15.43
C CYS A 838 -40.32 19.94 -16.10
N PHE A 839 -40.13 18.68 -15.74
CA PHE A 839 -39.03 17.89 -16.28
C PHE A 839 -39.36 16.40 -16.38
N ARG A 840 -38.66 15.72 -17.30
CA ARG A 840 -38.76 14.28 -17.50
C ARG A 840 -37.51 13.58 -16.97
N LEU A 841 -37.72 12.45 -16.30
CA LEU A 841 -36.68 11.54 -15.83
C LEU A 841 -36.56 10.30 -16.74
N THR A 842 -35.52 9.50 -16.50
CA THR A 842 -35.27 8.27 -17.26
C THR A 842 -36.36 7.23 -16.96
N ASP A 843 -36.74 6.41 -17.94
CA ASP A 843 -37.92 5.52 -17.88
C ASP A 843 -37.84 4.41 -16.80
N GLY A 844 -36.68 4.23 -16.17
CA GLY A 844 -36.46 3.33 -15.03
C GLY A 844 -36.58 3.97 -13.64
N CYS A 845 -36.86 5.26 -13.54
CA CYS A 845 -36.92 5.96 -12.26
C CYS A 845 -38.17 5.60 -11.43
N SER A 846 -38.08 5.71 -10.11
CA SER A 846 -39.24 5.57 -9.21
C SER A 846 -39.96 6.91 -9.03
N VAL A 847 -41.20 6.88 -8.51
CA VAL A 847 -41.95 8.09 -8.12
C VAL A 847 -41.18 8.88 -7.05
N LEU A 848 -40.64 8.19 -6.05
CA LEU A 848 -39.77 8.79 -5.02
C LEU A 848 -38.58 9.55 -5.65
N GLN A 849 -37.97 8.99 -6.69
CA GLN A 849 -36.89 9.67 -7.41
C GLN A 849 -37.36 10.91 -8.19
N ALA A 850 -38.63 10.96 -8.59
CA ALA A 850 -39.21 12.16 -9.18
C ALA A 850 -39.44 13.25 -8.13
N GLU A 851 -40.01 12.90 -6.98
CA GLU A 851 -40.27 13.81 -5.86
C GLU A 851 -38.98 14.45 -5.32
N ILE A 852 -37.97 13.63 -5.00
CA ILE A 852 -36.68 14.15 -4.50
C ILE A 852 -36.01 15.01 -5.59
N SER A 853 -36.22 14.73 -6.89
CA SER A 853 -35.63 15.51 -7.98
C SER A 853 -36.26 16.89 -8.06
N ALA A 854 -37.56 16.98 -7.79
CA ALA A 854 -38.30 18.22 -7.75
C ALA A 854 -37.81 19.08 -6.57
N ILE A 855 -37.71 18.50 -5.37
CA ILE A 855 -37.13 19.18 -4.18
C ILE A 855 -35.72 19.69 -4.49
N ARG A 856 -34.87 18.84 -5.08
CA ARG A 856 -33.49 19.22 -5.41
C ARG A 856 -33.42 20.35 -6.44
N ARG A 857 -34.32 20.38 -7.43
CA ARG A 857 -34.40 21.45 -8.43
C ARG A 857 -34.85 22.77 -7.81
N ALA A 858 -35.82 22.73 -6.90
CA ALA A 858 -36.24 23.91 -6.15
C ALA A 858 -35.07 24.49 -5.33
N ALA A 859 -34.38 23.65 -4.57
CA ALA A 859 -33.22 24.07 -3.78
C ALA A 859 -32.09 24.66 -4.66
N LYS A 860 -31.77 24.02 -5.78
CA LYS A 860 -30.77 24.54 -6.74
C LYS A 860 -31.15 25.90 -7.30
N TRP A 861 -32.43 26.10 -7.60
CA TRP A 861 -32.92 27.38 -8.10
C TRP A 861 -32.73 28.48 -7.05
N LEU A 862 -33.12 28.23 -5.80
CA LEU A 862 -32.91 29.17 -4.67
C LEU A 862 -31.44 29.53 -4.47
N MET A 863 -30.54 28.53 -4.54
CA MET A 863 -29.10 28.73 -4.41
C MET A 863 -28.54 29.56 -5.57
N PHE A 864 -28.92 29.26 -6.81
CA PHE A 864 -28.40 29.91 -8.00
C PHE A 864 -28.71 31.41 -8.02
N TYR A 865 -29.93 31.78 -7.63
CA TYR A 865 -30.36 33.18 -7.55
C TYR A 865 -29.99 33.88 -6.24
N ARG A 866 -29.20 33.22 -5.37
CA ARG A 866 -28.74 33.75 -4.06
C ARG A 866 -29.86 34.29 -3.17
N ILE A 867 -31.06 33.73 -3.29
CA ILE A 867 -32.24 34.19 -2.54
C ILE A 867 -32.07 33.97 -1.04
N LEU A 868 -31.24 32.99 -0.66
CA LEU A 868 -30.91 32.65 0.73
C LEU A 868 -29.64 33.36 1.26
N GLY A 869 -29.06 34.30 0.52
CA GLY A 869 -27.78 34.95 0.85
C GLY A 869 -26.53 34.11 0.54
N PRO A 870 -25.31 34.61 0.83
CA PRO A 870 -24.08 33.84 0.70
C PRO A 870 -24.05 32.70 1.73
N ILE A 871 -23.99 31.46 1.25
CA ILE A 871 -23.81 30.27 2.07
C ILE A 871 -22.30 30.13 2.29
N TYR A 872 -21.84 30.40 3.53
CA TYR A 872 -20.44 30.23 3.96
C TYR A 872 -20.14 28.77 4.34
#